data_AF-A0A1V5X4J4-F1
#
_entry.id   AF-A0A1V5X4J4-F1
#
_cell.length_a   1.000
_cell.length_b   1.000
_cell.length_c   1.000
_cell.angle_alpha   90.00
_cell.angle_beta   90.00
_cell.angle_gamma   90.00
#
_symmetry.space_group_name_H-M   'P 1'
#
loop_
_entity.id
_entity.type
_entity.pdbx_description
1 polymer ?
#
loop_
_entity_poly.entity_id
_entity_poly.type
_entity_poly.pdbx_seq_one_letter_code
_entity_poly.pdbx_strand_id
1 'polypeptide(L)'
;MRLAPFYAHALVFGLSLVIAGCGDDLGSTSHDAPADSQAYDAASETFSEASPQDDATSSDGQTHDTLESDSEAESGEPYREPDTPPFASTVFGNAPGVIFRWRSDGTSTSPGQYGGDIAHVKAERPAPFSVFPYTSFSPSQEKPAGYLGTTPITTQSVGFTIQAWFRPRSIDGTVTLFSNTENGQGLCFDIKDGYLQMALSTSDAGKPYRHWVRDTSTPLETNRWYQASVSASLKSDHWRIALFLDHNLIHEQKLPFDHGSVLVNSTELPAVAAEPTGGKLDGEVFDGDMHALVVHNYPIGDDYLGTRQLREGGRTFGTPSYHDYLQIPEPGGTATATPPYSDRRYNYARRVALTDNDRRFTGLRHARARLGLPFLNDRYVPNGVAVSGDGRTLWLSFSFEQDEGGNPKDHDSILAQVDLLSHDVQSVFRLRDIHGTPWTRAIGGMTWAPTGLYLTLGSQVLRFDPSKAKVEHAADPDLPATTAFYSLQATDAFDVRVANAAITYDPEVGALWLAGNVAMNGAIERYDLSETGAIERPSAHDSDQHLLLPPSIPFVRGLTRLPTLEERCFLLTSYHLADSTGSQPSKLIRWCENRPAGAVRWQVSGAAQALTLGPDATLWVVTQSGSAHLQKRKKSQPWYDVLTPYLIGFDASIFEPTTRGCITDAMIPLLGDLHTHTSYSDGTGLPEEMFALARDEVGLDFLLVTDHVEHLTTEEFSLCKKAAKAATQASFLGLCAFEIATNAPNKQRLGHANVFFSPGFIEKSTNLDGLYDKIAACDGCLAQINHPASTDFPWTGDNVVAKVDEKMALAELNGAAQAAARAYYFKLLDGGWHVAPTWNSDTHSMNPSAGGRRSGLFASALDEASIKAAITERRTFAGNTGNGGSLALDAQGCWMGVRLQGYLSATIHVRAEDAEVGFSSIVLRSRAGAVVHTFDCAGEKICDATMTLDIDPAQRYIVADATRTDGKWILSSPVWVED
;
A
#
# COMPACT_ATOMS: atom_id res chain seq x y z
N MET A 1 48.61 -3.22 -3.17
CA MET A 1 48.56 -2.61 -4.51
C MET A 1 47.17 -1.99 -4.66
N ARG A 2 47.05 -0.67 -4.77
CA ARG A 2 45.75 0.04 -4.88
C ARG A 2 45.72 0.82 -6.20
N LEU A 3 44.60 0.78 -6.91
CA LEU A 3 44.28 1.63 -8.05
C LEU A 3 42.86 2.16 -7.89
N ALA A 4 42.66 3.43 -8.24
CA ALA A 4 41.38 4.13 -8.24
C ALA A 4 41.30 5.01 -9.51
N PRO A 5 40.09 5.34 -9.97
CA PRO A 5 39.80 6.70 -10.46
C PRO A 5 38.47 7.24 -9.87
N PHE A 6 38.31 8.49 -9.43
CA PHE A 6 38.41 9.81 -10.11
C PHE A 6 37.30 10.14 -11.12
N TYR A 7 36.54 11.21 -10.83
CA TYR A 7 36.05 12.34 -11.69
C TYR A 7 35.00 13.13 -10.87
N ALA A 8 35.28 14.27 -10.22
CA ALA A 8 35.63 15.62 -10.69
C ALA A 8 34.41 16.53 -11.04
N HIS A 9 34.21 17.60 -10.25
CA HIS A 9 33.29 18.73 -10.52
C HIS A 9 33.96 19.82 -11.38
N ALA A 10 33.15 20.67 -12.02
CA ALA A 10 33.59 21.94 -12.58
C ALA A 10 32.56 23.06 -12.33
N LEU A 11 32.99 24.13 -11.66
CA LEU A 11 32.27 25.42 -11.60
C LEU A 11 32.80 26.37 -12.68
N VAL A 12 31.94 27.28 -13.17
CA VAL A 12 32.36 28.48 -13.90
C VAL A 12 31.62 29.70 -13.35
N PHE A 13 32.36 30.76 -13.04
CA PHE A 13 31.85 32.05 -12.57
C PHE A 13 31.41 32.96 -13.73
N GLY A 14 30.44 33.84 -13.47
CA GLY A 14 30.11 34.98 -14.32
C GLY A 14 29.45 36.09 -13.50
N LEU A 15 30.18 37.17 -13.24
CA LEU A 15 29.72 38.32 -12.44
C LEU A 15 29.75 39.59 -13.31
N SER A 16 28.68 40.39 -13.29
CA SER A 16 28.74 41.84 -13.57
C SER A 16 27.46 42.55 -13.12
N LEU A 17 27.64 43.76 -12.58
CA LEU A 17 26.64 44.66 -11.99
C LEU A 17 26.63 45.97 -12.81
N VAL A 18 25.52 46.74 -12.85
CA VAL A 18 25.48 48.23 -12.96
C VAL A 18 24.04 48.75 -12.76
N ILE A 19 23.89 50.05 -12.45
CA ILE A 19 22.81 50.69 -11.66
C ILE A 19 22.02 51.78 -12.46
N ALA A 20 20.85 52.19 -11.94
CA ALA A 20 20.05 53.44 -12.16
C ALA A 20 18.80 53.33 -13.07
N GLY A 21 17.68 54.05 -12.85
CA GLY A 21 17.26 54.97 -11.75
C GLY A 21 16.04 55.86 -12.12
N CYS A 22 15.32 56.41 -11.11
CA CYS A 22 14.13 57.35 -11.20
C CYS A 22 12.83 56.76 -11.81
N GLY A 23 11.58 57.14 -11.50
CA GLY A 23 10.93 58.13 -10.59
C GLY A 23 9.46 58.39 -11.08
N ASP A 24 8.46 58.98 -10.40
CA ASP A 24 8.19 59.48 -9.02
C ASP A 24 6.63 59.70 -8.86
N ASP A 25 6.13 60.47 -7.87
CA ASP A 25 4.75 61.06 -7.70
C ASP A 25 3.50 60.17 -7.37
N LEU A 26 2.44 60.62 -6.64
CA LEU A 26 2.25 61.63 -5.56
C LEU A 26 0.81 61.56 -4.95
N GLY A 27 0.66 61.75 -3.61
CA GLY A 27 -0.57 62.23 -2.90
C GLY A 27 -1.76 61.26 -2.69
N SER A 28 -2.72 61.51 -1.76
CA SER A 28 -2.77 62.43 -0.59
C SER A 28 -4.08 62.24 0.22
N THR A 29 -4.03 62.36 1.56
CA THR A 29 -5.10 62.90 2.49
C THR A 29 -6.49 62.22 2.57
N SER A 30 -7.26 62.19 3.68
CA SER A 30 -7.06 62.58 5.11
C SER A 30 -8.37 62.39 5.93
N HIS A 31 -8.29 62.41 7.27
CA HIS A 31 -9.36 62.81 8.24
C HIS A 31 -10.64 61.93 8.32
N ASP A 32 -11.38 61.79 9.44
CA ASP A 32 -11.17 62.21 10.84
C ASP A 32 -11.94 61.28 11.82
N ALA A 33 -11.71 61.46 13.12
CA ALA A 33 -12.22 60.65 14.25
C ALA A 33 -13.44 61.35 14.97
N PRO A 34 -13.81 61.04 16.24
CA PRO A 34 -14.33 59.79 16.83
C PRO A 34 -15.62 60.04 17.68
N ALA A 35 -15.81 59.29 18.79
CA ALA A 35 -16.75 59.48 19.92
C ALA A 35 -18.20 58.97 19.71
N ASP A 36 -18.95 58.49 20.72
CA ASP A 36 -18.66 58.16 22.14
C ASP A 36 -19.73 57.14 22.59
N SER A 37 -19.39 56.00 23.21
CA SER A 37 -19.31 55.76 24.67
C SER A 37 -20.60 55.26 25.35
N GLN A 38 -20.41 54.35 26.31
CA GLN A 38 -21.29 53.97 27.44
C GLN A 38 -22.61 53.22 27.16
N ALA A 39 -23.13 52.38 28.07
CA ALA A 39 -22.58 51.37 29.01
C ALA A 39 -23.75 50.79 29.86
N TYR A 40 -23.48 49.73 30.62
CA TYR A 40 -24.22 49.22 31.78
C TYR A 40 -25.52 48.38 31.60
N ASP A 41 -25.29 47.07 31.71
CA ASP A 41 -25.76 46.18 32.78
C ASP A 41 -27.17 45.54 32.83
N ALA A 42 -27.09 44.20 32.91
CA ALA A 42 -27.68 43.34 33.95
C ALA A 42 -29.09 42.72 33.79
N ALA A 43 -29.21 41.55 34.45
CA ALA A 43 -30.40 40.73 34.71
C ALA A 43 -31.10 40.14 33.46
N SER A 44 -30.84 38.87 33.12
CA SER A 44 -31.49 37.69 33.70
C SER A 44 -33.02 37.65 33.54
N GLU A 45 -33.54 36.68 32.79
CA GLU A 45 -34.43 35.65 33.37
C GLU A 45 -34.64 34.46 32.42
N THR A 46 -34.94 33.32 33.04
CA THR A 46 -35.34 32.06 32.42
C THR A 46 -36.71 32.15 31.75
N PHE A 47 -36.96 31.39 30.67
CA PHE A 47 -38.23 30.65 30.56
C PHE A 47 -38.11 29.39 29.70
N SER A 48 -39.04 28.47 29.94
CA SER A 48 -39.08 27.06 29.52
C SER A 48 -39.95 26.79 28.30
N GLU A 49 -39.70 25.63 27.67
CA GLU A 49 -40.67 24.76 26.97
C GLU A 49 -41.60 25.37 25.90
N ALA A 50 -41.46 24.90 24.65
CA ALA A 50 -42.40 23.92 24.08
C ALA A 50 -42.02 23.55 22.63
N SER A 51 -42.05 22.25 22.31
CA SER A 51 -42.41 21.76 20.96
C SER A 51 -43.93 21.51 20.93
N PRO A 52 -44.57 21.47 19.75
CA PRO A 52 -44.69 20.15 19.11
C PRO A 52 -44.77 20.15 17.56
N GLN A 53 -44.25 19.05 16.98
CA GLN A 53 -44.86 18.19 15.95
C GLN A 53 -45.45 18.70 14.61
N ASP A 54 -45.03 17.95 13.57
CA ASP A 54 -45.78 17.44 12.41
C ASP A 54 -46.12 18.46 11.27
N ASP A 55 -46.23 18.11 9.98
CA ASP A 55 -46.10 16.81 9.28
C ASP A 55 -45.75 16.99 7.76
N ALA A 56 -45.49 15.86 7.08
CA ALA A 56 -45.88 15.53 5.69
C ALA A 56 -45.38 16.32 4.43
N THR A 57 -44.42 15.68 3.74
CA THR A 57 -44.46 15.25 2.30
C THR A 57 -44.56 16.22 1.08
N SER A 58 -43.55 16.10 0.20
CA SER A 58 -43.61 15.67 -1.22
C SER A 58 -43.40 16.63 -2.43
N SER A 59 -42.67 16.06 -3.41
CA SER A 59 -42.68 16.21 -4.88
C SER A 59 -42.04 17.42 -5.59
N ASP A 60 -41.02 17.06 -6.38
CA ASP A 60 -40.71 17.43 -7.78
C ASP A 60 -40.48 18.88 -8.24
N GLY A 61 -39.40 19.05 -9.01
CA GLY A 61 -39.06 20.27 -9.74
C GLY A 61 -37.65 20.26 -10.34
N GLN A 62 -37.41 19.44 -11.38
CA GLN A 62 -36.21 19.58 -12.20
C GLN A 62 -36.25 20.86 -13.05
N THR A 63 -35.14 21.60 -13.10
CA THR A 63 -34.68 22.27 -14.33
C THR A 63 -33.16 22.28 -14.37
N HIS A 64 -32.60 21.82 -15.50
CA HIS A 64 -31.21 22.09 -15.86
C HIS A 64 -31.03 23.58 -16.18
N ASP A 65 -29.82 24.09 -15.97
CA ASP A 65 -29.27 25.11 -16.86
C ASP A 65 -27.75 24.90 -17.00
N THR A 66 -27.24 25.08 -18.21
CA THR A 66 -25.83 24.87 -18.59
C THR A 66 -25.28 26.16 -19.18
N LEU A 67 -24.11 26.61 -18.75
CA LEU A 67 -23.34 27.62 -19.46
C LEU A 67 -21.88 27.21 -19.59
N GLU A 68 -21.36 27.44 -20.79
CA GLU A 68 -20.04 27.03 -21.29
C GLU A 68 -18.94 28.03 -20.93
N SER A 69 -17.69 27.60 -21.01
CA SER A 69 -16.55 28.51 -21.26
C SER A 69 -15.39 27.76 -21.91
N ASP A 70 -15.07 28.09 -23.15
CA ASP A 70 -13.94 27.52 -23.90
C ASP A 70 -12.59 28.06 -23.41
N SER A 71 -11.53 27.27 -23.53
CA SER A 71 -10.30 27.67 -24.26
C SER A 71 -9.29 26.52 -24.38
N GLU A 72 -8.50 26.56 -25.45
CA GLU A 72 -7.71 25.46 -25.98
C GLU A 72 -6.30 25.33 -25.35
N ALA A 73 -5.78 24.10 -25.28
CA ALA A 73 -4.34 23.82 -25.22
C ALA A 73 -4.06 22.47 -25.91
N GLU A 74 -3.13 22.44 -26.87
CA GLU A 74 -2.85 21.26 -27.70
C GLU A 74 -1.86 20.25 -27.09
N SER A 75 -2.04 18.99 -27.50
CA SER A 75 -1.02 17.93 -27.66
C SER A 75 -0.43 17.25 -26.42
N GLY A 76 -0.79 15.96 -26.28
CA GLY A 76 -0.19 15.01 -25.33
C GLY A 76 -1.24 14.07 -24.74
N GLU A 77 -1.70 13.07 -25.50
CA GLU A 77 -2.81 12.20 -25.06
C GLU A 77 -2.51 11.44 -23.76
N PRO A 78 -3.33 11.62 -22.70
CA PRO A 78 -3.46 10.66 -21.63
C PRO A 78 -4.57 9.66 -21.97
N TYR A 79 -4.32 8.40 -21.61
CA TYR A 79 -5.24 7.27 -21.63
C TYR A 79 -6.71 7.64 -21.30
N ARG A 80 -7.62 7.55 -22.29
CA ARG A 80 -9.08 7.76 -22.08
C ARG A 80 -9.70 6.57 -21.35
N GLU A 81 -10.45 6.85 -20.29
CA GLU A 81 -11.39 5.90 -19.71
C GLU A 81 -12.54 5.60 -20.71
N PRO A 82 -13.04 4.36 -20.80
CA PRO A 82 -14.19 4.03 -21.65
C PRO A 82 -15.53 4.42 -21.00
N ASP A 83 -16.35 5.16 -21.74
CA ASP A 83 -17.66 5.67 -21.29
C ASP A 83 -18.63 4.57 -20.84
N THR A 84 -19.35 4.81 -19.73
CA THR A 84 -20.37 3.90 -19.17
C THR A 84 -21.81 4.31 -19.55
N PRO A 85 -22.62 3.44 -20.18
CA PRO A 85 -24.04 3.69 -20.45
C PRO A 85 -24.99 3.34 -19.28
N PRO A 86 -26.20 3.93 -19.20
CA PRO A 86 -27.16 3.75 -18.09
C PRO A 86 -28.11 2.53 -18.20
N PHE A 87 -28.77 2.20 -17.08
CA PHE A 87 -29.53 0.96 -16.82
C PHE A 87 -31.00 0.92 -17.28
N ALA A 88 -31.53 -0.27 -17.61
CA ALA A 88 -32.96 -0.64 -17.39
C ALA A 88 -33.30 -2.17 -17.39
N SER A 89 -33.80 -2.66 -16.24
CA SER A 89 -34.91 -3.61 -15.98
C SER A 89 -35.07 -5.05 -16.59
N THR A 90 -34.91 -6.05 -15.69
CA THR A 90 -35.81 -7.19 -15.38
C THR A 90 -36.33 -8.19 -16.45
N VAL A 91 -35.58 -9.28 -16.67
CA VAL A 91 -36.00 -10.70 -16.47
C VAL A 91 -34.78 -11.47 -15.91
N PHE A 92 -34.97 -12.52 -15.12
CA PHE A 92 -33.87 -13.27 -14.45
C PHE A 92 -32.79 -13.80 -15.43
N GLY A 93 -31.49 -13.82 -15.10
CA GLY A 93 -30.84 -13.53 -13.81
C GLY A 93 -29.47 -12.82 -13.92
N ASN A 94 -29.20 -11.92 -12.98
CA ASN A 94 -28.16 -10.87 -13.06
C ASN A 94 -26.79 -11.30 -12.49
N ALA A 95 -26.13 -12.28 -13.09
CA ALA A 95 -24.72 -12.60 -12.77
C ALA A 95 -23.93 -13.05 -14.01
N PRO A 96 -22.63 -12.71 -14.12
CA PRO A 96 -21.76 -13.25 -15.16
C PRO A 96 -21.54 -14.74 -14.92
N GLY A 97 -21.53 -15.56 -15.97
CA GLY A 97 -21.52 -17.02 -15.86
C GLY A 97 -20.63 -17.71 -16.88
N VAL A 98 -19.94 -18.77 -16.45
CA VAL A 98 -19.39 -19.76 -17.39
C VAL A 98 -20.56 -20.63 -17.85
N ILE A 99 -20.89 -20.58 -19.13
CA ILE A 99 -22.01 -21.35 -19.68
C ILE A 99 -21.61 -22.82 -19.88
N PHE A 100 -20.34 -23.07 -20.22
CA PHE A 100 -19.87 -24.42 -20.51
C PHE A 100 -18.35 -24.64 -20.35
N ARG A 101 -17.95 -25.89 -20.04
CA ARG A 101 -16.56 -26.39 -19.93
C ARG A 101 -16.51 -27.91 -20.13
N TRP A 102 -15.69 -28.42 -21.06
CA TRP A 102 -15.49 -29.87 -21.32
C TRP A 102 -14.01 -30.25 -21.39
N ARG A 103 -13.71 -31.52 -21.06
CA ARG A 103 -12.38 -32.18 -21.10
C ARG A 103 -12.55 -33.60 -21.66
N SER A 104 -11.53 -34.10 -22.34
CA SER A 104 -11.62 -35.24 -23.27
C SER A 104 -11.03 -36.58 -22.77
N ASP A 105 -10.84 -36.79 -21.46
CA ASP A 105 -10.18 -37.98 -20.89
C ASP A 105 -11.09 -39.21 -20.63
N GLY A 106 -12.41 -39.06 -20.81
CA GLY A 106 -13.23 -40.11 -21.42
C GLY A 106 -13.37 -41.49 -20.77
N THR A 107 -13.10 -41.68 -19.46
CA THR A 107 -13.49 -42.94 -18.78
C THR A 107 -14.99 -42.94 -18.47
N SER A 108 -15.77 -43.61 -19.31
CA SER A 108 -17.24 -43.54 -19.39
C SER A 108 -18.00 -43.82 -18.09
N THR A 109 -19.10 -43.08 -17.84
CA THR A 109 -20.47 -43.66 -17.88
C THR A 109 -21.57 -42.59 -17.90
N SER A 110 -22.55 -42.78 -18.80
CA SER A 110 -23.84 -42.06 -18.94
C SER A 110 -23.87 -40.56 -19.30
N PRO A 111 -24.58 -40.18 -20.39
CA PRO A 111 -25.09 -38.82 -20.55
C PRO A 111 -26.37 -38.64 -19.71
N GLY A 112 -26.32 -37.77 -18.69
CA GLY A 112 -27.50 -37.35 -17.93
C GLY A 112 -27.12 -36.64 -16.61
N GLN A 113 -27.89 -35.68 -16.11
CA GLN A 113 -28.97 -34.91 -16.72
C GLN A 113 -29.11 -33.55 -15.99
N TYR A 114 -29.90 -32.63 -16.53
CA TYR A 114 -30.14 -31.29 -15.99
C TYR A 114 -30.90 -31.27 -14.66
N GLY A 115 -30.71 -30.19 -13.88
CA GLY A 115 -31.67 -29.79 -12.84
C GLY A 115 -31.25 -28.64 -11.94
N GLY A 116 -31.85 -27.46 -12.14
CA GLY A 116 -32.01 -26.42 -11.11
C GLY A 116 -30.80 -25.52 -10.79
N ASP A 117 -30.99 -24.21 -10.98
CA ASP A 117 -30.14 -23.09 -10.54
C ASP A 117 -28.68 -23.05 -11.02
N ILE A 118 -28.20 -21.85 -11.38
CA ILE A 118 -26.83 -21.64 -11.88
C ILE A 118 -25.85 -21.62 -10.69
N ALA A 119 -25.60 -22.79 -10.10
CA ALA A 119 -24.73 -22.99 -8.96
C ALA A 119 -23.77 -24.17 -9.20
N HIS A 120 -22.54 -23.85 -9.64
CA HIS A 120 -21.38 -24.75 -9.79
C HIS A 120 -21.49 -25.91 -10.80
N VAL A 121 -20.76 -25.79 -11.92
CA VAL A 121 -20.26 -26.96 -12.67
C VAL A 121 -18.93 -27.40 -12.06
N LYS A 122 -18.91 -28.54 -11.36
CA LYS A 122 -17.69 -29.13 -10.79
C LYS A 122 -17.22 -30.29 -11.66
N ALA A 123 -16.10 -30.10 -12.36
CA ALA A 123 -15.36 -31.19 -13.00
C ALA A 123 -14.28 -31.69 -12.03
N GLU A 124 -14.41 -32.91 -11.53
CA GLU A 124 -13.40 -33.54 -10.66
C GLU A 124 -12.41 -34.38 -11.48
N ARG A 125 -11.11 -34.27 -11.18
CA ARG A 125 -10.07 -35.14 -11.74
C ARG A 125 -10.04 -36.48 -11.00
N PRO A 126 -9.84 -37.59 -11.74
CA PRO A 126 -8.81 -38.56 -11.39
C PRO A 126 -7.85 -38.79 -12.57
N ALA A 127 -6.56 -38.97 -12.29
CA ALA A 127 -5.54 -39.30 -13.29
C ALA A 127 -5.56 -40.80 -13.69
N PRO A 128 -4.82 -41.26 -14.72
CA PRO A 128 -4.05 -40.52 -15.74
C PRO A 128 -4.35 -40.92 -17.21
N PHE A 129 -4.39 -39.91 -18.09
CA PHE A 129 -4.03 -39.90 -19.52
C PHE A 129 -4.50 -41.06 -20.45
N SER A 130 -5.50 -40.78 -21.28
CA SER A 130 -5.66 -41.44 -22.58
C SER A 130 -6.15 -40.45 -23.65
N VAL A 131 -5.54 -40.50 -24.84
CA VAL A 131 -5.94 -39.72 -26.02
C VAL A 131 -6.92 -40.56 -26.83
N PHE A 132 -8.10 -40.02 -27.14
CA PHE A 132 -9.12 -40.74 -27.90
C PHE A 132 -9.04 -40.44 -29.41
N PRO A 133 -8.89 -41.46 -30.28
CA PRO A 133 -9.05 -41.28 -31.72
C PRO A 133 -10.53 -41.10 -32.09
N TYR A 134 -10.81 -40.19 -33.04
CA TYR A 134 -12.14 -39.77 -33.49
C TYR A 134 -13.06 -40.89 -34.03
N THR A 135 -12.53 -42.09 -34.27
CA THR A 135 -13.26 -43.22 -34.88
C THR A 135 -14.35 -43.86 -34.01
N SER A 136 -14.58 -43.39 -32.78
CA SER A 136 -15.60 -43.91 -31.85
C SER A 136 -16.98 -43.23 -31.96
N PHE A 137 -17.14 -42.21 -32.80
CA PHE A 137 -18.39 -41.48 -32.99
C PHE A 137 -19.34 -42.23 -33.96
N SER A 138 -20.14 -43.16 -33.44
CA SER A 138 -21.19 -43.84 -34.22
C SER A 138 -22.47 -42.99 -34.33
N PRO A 139 -23.06 -42.76 -35.53
CA PRO A 139 -24.23 -41.90 -35.72
C PRO A 139 -25.58 -42.41 -35.15
N SER A 140 -25.58 -43.44 -34.27
CA SER A 140 -26.74 -44.30 -34.02
C SER A 140 -27.40 -44.16 -32.64
N GLN A 141 -27.30 -43.00 -31.97
CA GLN A 141 -28.06 -42.68 -30.76
C GLN A 141 -28.65 -41.26 -30.81
N GLU A 142 -29.76 -41.03 -30.08
CA GLU A 142 -30.67 -39.88 -30.22
C GLU A 142 -30.11 -38.50 -29.84
N LYS A 143 -28.83 -38.40 -29.47
CA LYS A 143 -28.01 -37.19 -29.67
C LYS A 143 -26.60 -37.62 -30.08
N PRO A 144 -26.05 -37.11 -31.19
CA PRO A 144 -24.64 -37.33 -31.51
C PRO A 144 -23.74 -36.83 -30.38
N ALA A 145 -22.67 -37.57 -30.09
CA ALA A 145 -21.58 -37.03 -29.29
C ALA A 145 -21.00 -35.81 -30.05
N GLY A 146 -20.89 -34.67 -29.37
CA GLY A 146 -20.55 -33.37 -29.97
C GLY A 146 -21.48 -32.24 -29.52
N TYR A 147 -22.75 -32.55 -29.25
CA TYR A 147 -23.66 -31.62 -28.56
C TYR A 147 -23.35 -31.50 -27.06
N LEU A 148 -23.44 -30.27 -26.54
CA LEU A 148 -23.14 -29.89 -25.17
C LEU A 148 -24.42 -29.56 -24.41
N GLY A 149 -24.81 -30.42 -23.46
CA GLY A 149 -25.97 -30.16 -22.60
C GLY A 149 -27.34 -30.21 -23.30
N THR A 150 -28.31 -29.48 -22.76
CA THR A 150 -29.72 -29.49 -23.18
C THR A 150 -30.42 -28.13 -23.08
N THR A 151 -29.66 -27.03 -23.01
CA THR A 151 -30.21 -25.67 -23.04
C THR A 151 -29.39 -24.81 -24.00
N PRO A 152 -30.03 -23.94 -24.82
CA PRO A 152 -29.31 -23.01 -25.69
C PRO A 152 -28.49 -21.99 -24.90
N ILE A 153 -27.55 -21.34 -25.60
CA ILE A 153 -26.73 -20.26 -25.02
C ILE A 153 -27.51 -18.95 -25.01
N THR A 154 -27.39 -18.21 -23.91
CA THR A 154 -27.87 -16.83 -23.76
C THR A 154 -26.69 -15.92 -23.44
N THR A 155 -26.28 -15.10 -24.41
CA THR A 155 -25.30 -14.01 -24.19
C THR A 155 -25.91 -12.87 -23.38
N GLN A 156 -25.08 -12.13 -22.62
CA GLN A 156 -25.51 -10.85 -22.05
C GLN A 156 -25.51 -9.74 -23.10
N SER A 157 -26.20 -8.63 -22.80
CA SER A 157 -26.21 -7.43 -23.65
C SER A 157 -24.85 -6.77 -23.82
N VAL A 158 -23.90 -7.03 -22.91
CA VAL A 158 -22.54 -6.46 -22.94
C VAL A 158 -21.54 -7.23 -23.79
N GLY A 159 -21.86 -8.48 -24.19
CA GLY A 159 -21.00 -9.31 -25.03
C GLY A 159 -20.78 -10.74 -24.55
N PHE A 160 -19.73 -11.39 -25.04
CA PHE A 160 -19.37 -12.78 -24.73
C PHE A 160 -17.88 -13.06 -24.95
N THR A 161 -17.39 -14.23 -24.53
CA THR A 161 -16.07 -14.74 -24.91
C THR A 161 -16.07 -16.25 -25.09
N ILE A 162 -15.39 -16.73 -26.13
CA ILE A 162 -15.14 -18.15 -26.40
C ILE A 162 -13.63 -18.39 -26.38
N GLN A 163 -13.20 -19.47 -25.75
CA GLN A 163 -11.79 -19.90 -25.69
C GLN A 163 -11.70 -21.38 -26.03
N ALA A 164 -10.79 -21.75 -26.95
CA ALA A 164 -10.60 -23.09 -27.46
C ALA A 164 -9.13 -23.50 -27.38
N TRP A 165 -8.88 -24.75 -26.96
CA TRP A 165 -7.55 -25.37 -26.95
C TRP A 165 -7.60 -26.63 -27.80
N PHE A 166 -6.98 -26.60 -28.97
CA PHE A 166 -7.13 -27.63 -30.00
C PHE A 166 -5.85 -27.81 -30.84
N ARG A 167 -5.74 -28.94 -31.54
CA ARG A 167 -4.67 -29.25 -32.50
C ARG A 167 -5.29 -29.81 -33.78
N PRO A 168 -5.37 -29.05 -34.89
CA PRO A 168 -6.06 -29.49 -36.09
C PRO A 168 -5.19 -30.47 -36.89
N ARG A 169 -5.77 -31.56 -37.41
CA ARG A 169 -5.15 -32.42 -38.42
C ARG A 169 -5.53 -31.98 -39.84
N SER A 170 -6.65 -31.28 -40.00
CA SER A 170 -7.05 -30.57 -41.22
C SER A 170 -7.47 -29.12 -40.91
N ILE A 171 -7.21 -28.21 -41.85
CA ILE A 171 -7.59 -26.78 -41.79
C ILE A 171 -8.20 -26.27 -43.11
N ASP A 172 -8.42 -27.15 -44.09
CA ASP A 172 -8.98 -26.84 -45.40
C ASP A 172 -10.52 -26.71 -45.33
N GLY A 173 -11.10 -25.72 -46.00
CA GLY A 173 -12.55 -25.49 -45.98
C GLY A 173 -13.02 -24.81 -44.68
N THR A 174 -14.30 -24.96 -44.34
CA THR A 174 -14.81 -24.54 -43.01
C THR A 174 -14.69 -25.70 -42.03
N VAL A 175 -14.23 -25.42 -40.82
CA VAL A 175 -14.05 -26.39 -39.76
C VAL A 175 -14.49 -25.77 -38.43
N THR A 176 -15.63 -26.20 -37.89
CA THR A 176 -16.23 -25.62 -36.68
C THR A 176 -15.50 -26.09 -35.43
N LEU A 177 -14.97 -25.15 -34.63
CA LEU A 177 -14.47 -25.43 -33.28
C LEU A 177 -15.64 -25.48 -32.29
N PHE A 178 -16.56 -24.51 -32.42
CA PHE A 178 -17.76 -24.37 -31.62
C PHE A 178 -18.86 -23.71 -32.44
N SER A 179 -20.11 -24.16 -32.29
CA SER A 179 -21.27 -23.45 -32.83
C SER A 179 -22.52 -23.74 -32.04
N ASN A 180 -23.45 -22.78 -32.00
CA ASN A 180 -24.84 -23.05 -31.64
C ASN A 180 -25.80 -22.52 -32.72
N THR A 181 -25.37 -22.41 -33.98
CA THR A 181 -26.13 -21.66 -34.97
C THR A 181 -27.31 -22.43 -35.58
N GLU A 182 -28.43 -21.72 -35.73
CA GLU A 182 -29.63 -22.21 -36.41
C GLU A 182 -30.33 -21.01 -37.05
N ASN A 183 -30.90 -21.18 -38.25
CA ASN A 183 -31.68 -20.15 -38.96
C ASN A 183 -30.98 -18.77 -39.09
N GLY A 184 -29.64 -18.74 -39.14
CA GLY A 184 -28.85 -17.51 -39.18
C GLY A 184 -28.69 -16.77 -37.84
N GLN A 185 -29.03 -17.41 -36.73
CA GLN A 185 -28.94 -16.88 -35.35
C GLN A 185 -27.84 -17.59 -34.54
N GLY A 186 -27.46 -17.03 -33.39
CA GLY A 186 -26.44 -17.60 -32.51
C GLY A 186 -25.00 -17.28 -32.91
N LEU A 187 -24.07 -18.03 -32.31
CA LEU A 187 -22.63 -17.86 -32.39
C LEU A 187 -21.94 -19.06 -33.03
N CYS A 188 -20.90 -18.84 -33.82
CA CYS A 188 -20.07 -19.88 -34.42
C CYS A 188 -18.59 -19.43 -34.45
N PHE A 189 -17.66 -20.34 -34.18
CA PHE A 189 -16.24 -20.09 -34.10
C PHE A 189 -15.50 -21.21 -34.84
N ASP A 190 -14.85 -20.84 -35.94
CA ASP A 190 -14.33 -21.77 -36.94
C ASP A 190 -12.86 -21.51 -37.25
N ILE A 191 -12.29 -22.50 -37.93
CA ILE A 191 -11.20 -22.31 -38.87
C ILE A 191 -11.82 -22.25 -40.28
N LYS A 192 -11.49 -21.23 -41.07
CA LYS A 192 -11.90 -21.11 -42.47
C LYS A 192 -10.69 -20.92 -43.37
N ASP A 193 -10.43 -21.91 -44.20
CA ASP A 193 -9.35 -21.97 -45.19
C ASP A 193 -7.99 -21.61 -44.56
N GLY A 194 -7.72 -22.17 -43.38
CA GLY A 194 -6.51 -21.93 -42.58
C GLY A 194 -6.55 -20.80 -41.55
N TYR A 195 -7.60 -19.98 -41.47
CA TYR A 195 -7.64 -18.80 -40.58
C TYR A 195 -8.79 -18.82 -39.56
N LEU A 196 -8.64 -18.17 -38.41
CA LEU A 196 -9.72 -18.06 -37.43
C LEU A 196 -10.86 -17.17 -37.92
N GLN A 197 -12.10 -17.64 -37.70
CA GLN A 197 -13.34 -16.97 -38.09
C GLN A 197 -14.36 -17.03 -36.94
N MET A 198 -15.14 -15.96 -36.76
CA MET A 198 -16.28 -15.87 -35.85
C MET A 198 -17.52 -15.39 -36.61
N ALA A 199 -18.65 -16.08 -36.43
CA ALA A 199 -19.98 -15.58 -36.76
C ALA A 199 -20.75 -15.20 -35.49
N LEU A 200 -21.31 -13.99 -35.48
CA LEU A 200 -22.29 -13.57 -34.49
C LEU A 200 -23.49 -12.92 -35.19
N SER A 201 -24.66 -13.01 -34.58
CA SER A 201 -25.88 -12.43 -35.14
C SER A 201 -26.40 -11.27 -34.29
N THR A 202 -26.79 -10.16 -34.93
CA THR A 202 -27.45 -8.99 -34.30
C THR A 202 -28.89 -8.84 -34.79
N SER A 203 -29.70 -8.05 -34.07
CA SER A 203 -31.08 -7.72 -34.43
C SER A 203 -31.21 -6.24 -34.81
N ASP A 204 -31.57 -5.99 -36.07
CA ASP A 204 -32.13 -4.71 -36.52
C ASP A 204 -33.64 -4.88 -36.76
N ALA A 205 -34.44 -4.07 -36.06
CA ALA A 205 -35.90 -4.09 -36.08
C ALA A 205 -36.55 -5.49 -35.96
N GLY A 206 -35.93 -6.41 -35.23
CA GLY A 206 -36.39 -7.79 -35.04
C GLY A 206 -36.01 -8.77 -36.17
N LYS A 207 -35.22 -8.35 -37.15
CA LYS A 207 -34.61 -9.21 -38.17
C LYS A 207 -33.19 -9.60 -37.75
N PRO A 208 -32.81 -10.88 -37.78
CA PRO A 208 -31.44 -11.30 -37.53
C PRO A 208 -30.54 -10.97 -38.72
N TYR A 209 -29.39 -10.36 -38.44
CA TYR A 209 -28.30 -10.13 -39.39
C TYR A 209 -27.06 -10.88 -38.89
N ARG A 210 -26.43 -11.68 -39.76
CA ARG A 210 -25.21 -12.44 -39.43
C ARG A 210 -23.98 -11.68 -39.90
N HIS A 211 -23.04 -11.49 -38.98
CA HIS A 211 -21.75 -10.85 -39.21
C HIS A 211 -20.65 -11.90 -39.16
N TRP A 212 -19.74 -11.85 -40.13
CA TRP A 212 -18.55 -12.66 -40.16
C TRP A 212 -17.33 -11.77 -39.90
N VAL A 213 -16.56 -12.12 -38.88
CA VAL A 213 -15.26 -11.52 -38.55
C VAL A 213 -14.20 -12.58 -38.75
N ARG A 214 -13.18 -12.29 -39.57
CA ARG A 214 -12.16 -13.28 -39.95
C ARG A 214 -10.79 -12.63 -39.95
N ASP A 215 -9.84 -13.26 -39.28
CA ASP A 215 -8.44 -12.96 -39.54
C ASP A 215 -8.04 -13.42 -40.96
N THR A 216 -7.20 -12.66 -41.64
CA THR A 216 -6.66 -13.02 -42.96
C THR A 216 -5.14 -12.91 -43.01
N SER A 217 -4.49 -12.79 -41.84
CA SER A 217 -3.07 -12.46 -41.69
C SER A 217 -2.24 -13.54 -40.99
N THR A 218 -2.85 -14.33 -40.10
CA THR A 218 -2.19 -15.33 -39.24
C THR A 218 -2.73 -16.72 -39.53
N PRO A 219 -2.15 -17.46 -40.49
CA PRO A 219 -2.58 -18.81 -40.82
C PRO A 219 -2.24 -19.80 -39.70
N LEU A 220 -3.10 -20.81 -39.55
CA LEU A 220 -2.88 -21.99 -38.71
C LEU A 220 -2.06 -23.06 -39.45
N GLU A 221 -1.45 -23.93 -38.68
CA GLU A 221 -0.65 -25.07 -39.12
C GLU A 221 -1.31 -26.37 -38.65
N THR A 222 -1.17 -27.46 -39.41
CA THR A 222 -1.67 -28.77 -38.97
C THR A 222 -0.71 -29.43 -37.99
N ASN A 223 -1.26 -30.25 -37.10
CA ASN A 223 -0.56 -31.00 -36.04
C ASN A 223 0.13 -30.13 -34.97
N ARG A 224 -0.21 -28.85 -34.87
CA ARG A 224 0.23 -27.95 -33.80
C ARG A 224 -0.93 -27.59 -32.86
N TRP A 225 -0.69 -27.50 -31.55
CA TRP A 225 -1.67 -26.97 -30.61
C TRP A 225 -1.78 -25.45 -30.66
N TYR A 226 -3.02 -24.98 -30.50
CA TYR A 226 -3.37 -23.57 -30.41
C TYR A 226 -4.21 -23.29 -29.17
N GLN A 227 -3.99 -22.11 -28.58
CA GLN A 227 -4.97 -21.44 -27.72
C GLN A 227 -5.62 -20.33 -28.56
N ALA A 228 -6.84 -20.58 -29.06
CA ALA A 228 -7.61 -19.56 -29.76
C ALA A 228 -8.63 -18.93 -28.81
N SER A 229 -8.92 -17.65 -28.97
CA SER A 229 -10.00 -17.00 -28.24
C SER A 229 -10.62 -15.87 -29.04
N VAL A 230 -11.88 -15.57 -28.73
CA VAL A 230 -12.64 -14.51 -29.36
C VAL A 230 -13.48 -13.80 -28.30
N SER A 231 -13.29 -12.48 -28.18
CA SER A 231 -14.03 -11.62 -27.28
C SER A 231 -14.85 -10.62 -28.09
N ALA A 232 -16.16 -10.61 -27.86
CA ALA A 232 -17.08 -9.64 -28.43
C ALA A 232 -17.54 -8.71 -27.31
N SER A 233 -17.26 -7.41 -27.42
CA SER A 233 -17.55 -6.42 -26.37
C SER A 233 -18.31 -5.22 -26.93
N LEU A 234 -19.35 -4.78 -26.22
CA LEU A 234 -20.13 -3.62 -26.60
C LEU A 234 -19.33 -2.32 -26.34
N LYS A 235 -19.35 -1.40 -27.31
CA LYS A 235 -18.88 -0.01 -27.19
C LYS A 235 -20.06 0.95 -27.41
N SER A 236 -19.83 2.26 -27.28
CA SER A 236 -20.88 3.28 -27.40
C SER A 236 -21.53 3.34 -28.79
N ASP A 237 -20.79 3.00 -29.84
CA ASP A 237 -21.19 3.14 -31.26
C ASP A 237 -20.95 1.87 -32.12
N HIS A 238 -20.29 0.84 -31.58
CA HIS A 238 -19.99 -0.41 -32.29
C HIS A 238 -19.84 -1.62 -31.37
N TRP A 239 -19.89 -2.82 -31.94
CA TRP A 239 -19.33 -4.04 -31.35
C TRP A 239 -17.85 -4.13 -31.69
N ARG A 240 -16.99 -4.30 -30.67
CA ARG A 240 -15.57 -4.64 -30.86
C ARG A 240 -15.40 -6.15 -30.79
N ILE A 241 -14.93 -6.76 -31.87
CA ILE A 241 -14.65 -8.19 -31.97
C ILE A 241 -13.14 -8.39 -32.07
N ALA A 242 -12.56 -9.08 -31.09
CA ALA A 242 -11.12 -9.30 -30.97
C ALA A 242 -10.80 -10.80 -31.01
N LEU A 243 -9.96 -11.23 -31.96
CA LEU A 243 -9.47 -12.59 -32.12
C LEU A 243 -8.04 -12.70 -31.56
N PHE A 244 -7.83 -13.69 -30.70
CA PHE A 244 -6.55 -14.02 -30.09
C PHE A 244 -6.09 -15.40 -30.51
N LEU A 245 -4.78 -15.55 -30.75
CA LEU A 245 -4.11 -16.82 -30.98
C LEU A 245 -2.80 -16.86 -30.18
N ASP A 246 -2.67 -17.87 -29.34
CA ASP A 246 -1.52 -18.10 -28.44
C ASP A 246 -1.15 -16.85 -27.62
N HIS A 247 -2.17 -16.24 -27.02
CA HIS A 247 -2.10 -15.00 -26.24
C HIS A 247 -1.68 -13.74 -27.03
N ASN A 248 -1.72 -13.75 -28.35
CA ASN A 248 -1.49 -12.56 -29.19
C ASN A 248 -2.81 -12.12 -29.82
N LEU A 249 -3.13 -10.82 -29.76
CA LEU A 249 -4.23 -10.24 -30.53
C LEU A 249 -3.84 -10.28 -32.01
N ILE A 250 -4.47 -11.17 -32.79
CA ILE A 250 -4.16 -11.34 -34.23
C ILE A 250 -5.07 -10.49 -35.12
N HIS A 251 -6.27 -10.17 -34.66
CA HIS A 251 -7.24 -9.38 -35.44
C HIS A 251 -8.22 -8.65 -34.52
N GLU A 252 -8.53 -7.41 -34.87
CA GLU A 252 -9.61 -6.63 -34.26
C GLU A 252 -10.49 -6.04 -35.37
N GLN A 253 -11.80 -6.22 -35.26
CA GLN A 253 -12.78 -5.59 -36.13
C GLN A 253 -13.78 -4.77 -35.33
N LYS A 254 -14.00 -3.53 -35.77
CA LYS A 254 -15.14 -2.70 -35.35
C LYS A 254 -16.33 -3.03 -36.23
N LEU A 255 -17.44 -3.40 -35.61
CA LEU A 255 -18.70 -3.73 -36.27
C LEU A 255 -19.76 -2.67 -35.88
N PRO A 256 -20.12 -1.73 -36.77
CA PRO A 256 -21.10 -0.69 -36.48
C PRO A 256 -22.49 -1.23 -36.11
N PHE A 257 -23.34 -0.38 -35.54
CA PHE A 257 -24.74 -0.72 -35.24
C PHE A 257 -25.71 -0.48 -36.42
N ASP A 258 -25.20 -0.41 -37.67
CA ASP A 258 -26.00 -0.28 -38.89
C ASP A 258 -26.95 -1.47 -39.13
N HIS A 259 -26.60 -2.63 -38.57
CA HIS A 259 -27.43 -3.82 -38.51
C HIS A 259 -27.83 -4.20 -37.07
N GLY A 260 -27.96 -3.19 -36.20
CA GLY A 260 -28.50 -3.29 -34.85
C GLY A 260 -27.47 -3.67 -33.78
N SER A 261 -27.72 -3.22 -32.55
CA SER A 261 -26.80 -3.37 -31.41
C SER A 261 -27.07 -4.59 -30.52
N VAL A 262 -28.19 -5.29 -30.69
CA VAL A 262 -28.61 -6.39 -29.78
C VAL A 262 -28.20 -7.74 -30.36
N LEU A 263 -27.47 -8.56 -29.59
CA LEU A 263 -27.11 -9.94 -29.97
C LEU A 263 -28.35 -10.85 -30.04
N VAL A 264 -28.38 -11.74 -31.04
CA VAL A 264 -29.46 -12.71 -31.27
C VAL A 264 -28.97 -14.11 -30.96
N ASN A 265 -29.41 -14.62 -29.81
CA ASN A 265 -29.22 -16.01 -29.42
C ASN A 265 -30.00 -16.96 -30.32
N SER A 266 -29.50 -18.19 -30.47
CA SER A 266 -30.13 -19.28 -31.22
C SER A 266 -30.89 -20.22 -30.28
N THR A 267 -31.89 -20.93 -30.81
CA THR A 267 -32.63 -22.01 -30.14
C THR A 267 -31.92 -23.37 -30.18
N GLU A 268 -30.89 -23.51 -30.99
CA GLU A 268 -30.11 -24.74 -31.14
C GLU A 268 -29.11 -24.92 -29.98
N LEU A 269 -28.84 -26.18 -29.66
CA LEU A 269 -27.93 -26.53 -28.58
C LEU A 269 -26.48 -26.28 -28.99
N PRO A 270 -25.60 -25.83 -28.09
CA PRO A 270 -24.19 -25.69 -28.40
C PRO A 270 -23.57 -27.03 -28.78
N ALA A 271 -22.76 -27.01 -29.83
CA ALA A 271 -21.99 -28.11 -30.37
C ALA A 271 -20.49 -27.75 -30.42
N VAL A 272 -19.65 -28.77 -30.42
CA VAL A 272 -18.19 -28.68 -30.52
C VAL A 272 -17.74 -29.58 -31.65
N ALA A 273 -16.70 -29.16 -32.35
CA ALA A 273 -16.09 -29.91 -33.44
C ALA A 273 -17.03 -30.20 -34.64
N ALA A 274 -18.19 -29.53 -34.76
CA ALA A 274 -19.12 -29.60 -35.89
C ALA A 274 -20.19 -28.50 -35.82
N GLU A 275 -20.76 -28.10 -36.96
CA GLU A 275 -22.00 -27.31 -37.00
C GLU A 275 -23.21 -28.15 -36.57
N PRO A 276 -24.12 -27.61 -35.74
CA PRO A 276 -25.43 -28.19 -35.50
C PRO A 276 -26.43 -27.79 -36.59
N THR A 277 -27.38 -28.67 -36.89
CA THR A 277 -28.44 -28.47 -37.90
C THR A 277 -29.67 -29.28 -37.52
N GLY A 278 -30.61 -28.66 -36.80
CA GLY A 278 -31.89 -29.27 -36.43
C GLY A 278 -31.73 -30.51 -35.55
N GLY A 279 -30.84 -30.45 -34.56
CA GLY A 279 -30.53 -31.57 -33.67
C GLY A 279 -29.60 -32.65 -34.25
N LYS A 280 -28.94 -32.40 -35.39
CA LYS A 280 -27.91 -33.26 -35.99
C LYS A 280 -26.63 -32.47 -36.23
N LEU A 281 -25.48 -33.14 -36.30
CA LEU A 281 -24.21 -32.53 -36.69
C LEU A 281 -24.00 -32.68 -38.21
N ASP A 282 -23.59 -31.61 -38.90
CA ASP A 282 -23.38 -31.58 -40.35
C ASP A 282 -21.90 -31.25 -40.72
N GLY A 283 -21.58 -31.34 -42.01
CA GLY A 283 -20.25 -31.59 -42.58
C GLY A 283 -19.10 -30.58 -42.41
N GLU A 284 -19.18 -29.63 -41.47
CA GLU A 284 -18.07 -28.70 -41.13
C GLU A 284 -17.31 -29.20 -39.88
N VAL A 285 -16.92 -30.48 -39.90
CA VAL A 285 -16.39 -31.23 -38.75
C VAL A 285 -14.90 -30.99 -38.49
N PHE A 286 -14.52 -30.77 -37.24
CA PHE A 286 -13.13 -30.67 -36.79
C PHE A 286 -12.43 -32.03 -36.71
N ASP A 287 -11.49 -32.25 -37.65
CA ASP A 287 -10.54 -33.35 -37.59
C ASP A 287 -9.26 -32.90 -36.87
N GLY A 288 -9.08 -33.35 -35.62
CA GLY A 288 -7.94 -32.99 -34.78
C GLY A 288 -8.06 -33.50 -33.34
N ASP A 289 -7.26 -32.96 -32.44
CA ASP A 289 -7.39 -33.15 -30.98
C ASP A 289 -8.01 -31.89 -30.33
N MET A 290 -8.85 -32.06 -29.32
CA MET A 290 -9.50 -30.97 -28.56
C MET A 290 -9.25 -31.21 -27.07
N HIS A 291 -8.58 -30.25 -26.39
CA HIS A 291 -8.29 -30.34 -24.97
C HIS A 291 -9.40 -29.73 -24.11
N ALA A 292 -9.81 -28.51 -24.46
CA ALA A 292 -10.83 -27.76 -23.73
C ALA A 292 -11.52 -26.75 -24.63
N LEU A 293 -12.78 -26.48 -24.33
CA LEU A 293 -13.54 -25.34 -24.83
C LEU A 293 -14.26 -24.69 -23.64
N VAL A 294 -14.25 -23.36 -23.56
CA VAL A 294 -14.93 -22.58 -22.53
C VAL A 294 -15.71 -21.43 -23.16
N VAL A 295 -16.98 -21.28 -22.78
CA VAL A 295 -17.85 -20.17 -23.23
C VAL A 295 -18.31 -19.35 -22.02
N HIS A 296 -18.12 -18.04 -22.11
CA HIS A 296 -18.51 -17.04 -21.12
C HIS A 296 -19.63 -16.16 -21.70
N ASN A 297 -20.69 -15.90 -20.95
CA ASN A 297 -21.77 -15.00 -21.38
C ASN A 297 -21.44 -13.50 -21.24
N TYR A 298 -20.17 -13.14 -21.06
CA TYR A 298 -19.65 -11.79 -20.90
C TYR A 298 -18.30 -11.64 -21.60
N PRO A 299 -17.88 -10.43 -22.02
CA PRO A 299 -16.56 -10.21 -22.59
C PRO A 299 -15.47 -10.32 -21.52
N ILE A 300 -14.44 -11.11 -21.82
CA ILE A 300 -13.17 -11.11 -21.08
C ILE A 300 -12.26 -10.06 -21.71
N GLY A 301 -11.58 -9.28 -20.86
CA GLY A 301 -10.67 -8.24 -21.30
C GLY A 301 -9.39 -8.79 -21.93
N ASP A 302 -8.88 -8.07 -22.93
CA ASP A 302 -7.69 -8.37 -23.72
C ASP A 302 -6.48 -8.73 -22.87
N ASP A 303 -6.29 -8.07 -21.73
CA ASP A 303 -5.17 -8.35 -20.85
C ASP A 303 -5.13 -9.82 -20.41
N TYR A 304 -6.29 -10.42 -20.14
CA TYR A 304 -6.43 -11.81 -19.72
C TYR A 304 -6.22 -12.75 -20.88
N LEU A 305 -6.85 -12.49 -22.03
CA LEU A 305 -6.71 -13.34 -23.21
C LEU A 305 -5.27 -13.32 -23.74
N GLY A 306 -4.58 -12.17 -23.59
CA GLY A 306 -3.18 -11.97 -23.91
C GLY A 306 -2.18 -12.25 -22.78
N THR A 307 -2.54 -12.98 -21.72
CA THR A 307 -1.58 -13.30 -20.64
C THR A 307 -0.83 -14.62 -20.89
N ARG A 308 0.50 -14.55 -20.92
CA ARG A 308 1.37 -15.73 -21.09
C ARG A 308 1.68 -16.48 -19.78
N GLN A 309 1.31 -15.91 -18.64
CA GLN A 309 1.57 -16.48 -17.31
C GLN A 309 0.82 -17.80 -17.09
N LEU A 310 1.55 -18.83 -16.66
CA LEU A 310 1.01 -20.15 -16.32
C LEU A 310 0.13 -20.09 -15.07
N ARG A 311 -1.18 -20.29 -15.23
CA ARG A 311 -2.15 -20.26 -14.12
C ARG A 311 -2.71 -21.62 -13.71
N GLU A 312 -2.57 -22.63 -14.56
CA GLU A 312 -2.85 -24.03 -14.23
C GLU A 312 -1.61 -24.89 -14.53
N GLY A 313 -1.28 -25.80 -13.61
CA GLY A 313 -0.34 -26.90 -13.80
C GLY A 313 -0.77 -27.95 -14.83
N GLY A 314 -1.73 -27.69 -15.74
CA GLY A 314 -2.03 -28.60 -16.86
C GLY A 314 -0.80 -28.92 -17.71
N ARG A 315 0.06 -27.92 -17.96
CA ARG A 315 1.36 -28.09 -18.67
C ARG A 315 2.36 -28.97 -17.89
N THR A 316 2.26 -29.06 -16.56
CA THR A 316 3.03 -30.02 -15.70
C THR A 316 2.73 -31.49 -16.02
N PHE A 317 1.69 -31.74 -16.82
CA PHE A 317 1.19 -33.07 -17.19
C PHE A 317 1.00 -33.22 -18.71
N GLY A 318 1.65 -32.37 -19.53
CA GLY A 318 1.65 -32.51 -20.99
C GLY A 318 0.37 -32.06 -21.70
N THR A 319 -0.46 -31.19 -21.09
CA THR A 319 -1.63 -30.60 -21.75
C THR A 319 -1.50 -29.08 -21.88
N PRO A 320 -2.24 -28.42 -22.79
CA PRO A 320 -2.38 -26.97 -22.75
C PRO A 320 -2.80 -26.48 -21.35
N SER A 321 -2.16 -25.43 -20.85
CA SER A 321 -2.61 -24.72 -19.65
C SER A 321 -3.73 -23.77 -20.06
N TYR A 322 -4.78 -23.70 -19.25
CA TYR A 322 -5.87 -22.77 -19.45
C TYR A 322 -6.31 -22.14 -18.14
N HIS A 323 -7.12 -21.10 -18.23
CA HIS A 323 -7.61 -20.42 -17.05
C HIS A 323 -8.84 -21.12 -16.49
N ASP A 324 -8.70 -21.74 -15.33
CA ASP A 324 -9.68 -22.62 -14.71
C ASP A 324 -10.69 -21.92 -13.80
N TYR A 325 -10.39 -20.72 -13.29
CA TYR A 325 -11.27 -19.98 -12.40
C TYR A 325 -11.32 -18.47 -12.72
N LEU A 326 -12.49 -18.02 -13.19
CA LEU A 326 -13.00 -16.67 -12.96
C LEU A 326 -14.10 -16.78 -11.89
N GLN A 327 -13.91 -16.12 -10.75
CA GLN A 327 -14.88 -16.19 -9.67
C GLN A 327 -16.02 -15.22 -9.94
N ILE A 328 -17.22 -15.78 -10.09
CA ILE A 328 -18.47 -15.02 -10.14
C ILE A 328 -18.72 -14.47 -8.72
N PRO A 329 -18.96 -13.16 -8.54
CA PRO A 329 -19.44 -12.63 -7.26
C PRO A 329 -20.75 -13.32 -6.88
N GLU A 330 -20.92 -13.78 -5.62
CA GLU A 330 -22.20 -14.38 -5.22
C GLU A 330 -23.34 -13.36 -5.43
N PRO A 331 -24.54 -13.79 -5.90
CA PRO A 331 -25.64 -12.91 -6.30
C PRO A 331 -26.39 -12.31 -5.08
N GLY A 332 -25.66 -11.58 -4.24
CA GLY A 332 -26.13 -10.88 -3.05
C GLY A 332 -25.33 -9.63 -2.68
N GLY A 333 -24.28 -9.27 -3.45
CA GLY A 333 -23.61 -7.98 -3.32
C GLY A 333 -24.48 -6.84 -3.86
N THR A 334 -24.63 -5.75 -3.09
CA THR A 334 -25.42 -4.58 -3.50
C THR A 334 -24.87 -3.92 -4.77
N ALA A 335 -25.76 -3.61 -5.71
CA ALA A 335 -25.44 -3.20 -7.09
C ALA A 335 -24.84 -1.78 -7.25
N THR A 336 -24.14 -1.26 -6.25
CA THR A 336 -23.64 0.12 -6.17
C THR A 336 -22.11 0.25 -6.29
N ALA A 337 -21.38 -0.85 -6.50
CA ALA A 337 -19.94 -0.84 -6.68
C ALA A 337 -19.52 -0.74 -8.17
N THR A 338 -18.59 0.17 -8.45
CA THR A 338 -17.91 0.41 -9.74
C THR A 338 -17.31 -0.89 -10.34
N PRO A 339 -17.18 -0.96 -11.69
CA PRO A 339 -17.68 -2.05 -12.53
C PRO A 339 -17.30 -3.47 -12.06
N PRO A 340 -18.27 -4.40 -11.91
CA PRO A 340 -18.03 -5.70 -11.27
C PRO A 340 -17.40 -6.77 -12.18
N TYR A 341 -16.96 -6.41 -13.40
CA TYR A 341 -16.58 -7.38 -14.45
C TYR A 341 -15.09 -7.44 -14.78
N SER A 342 -14.26 -6.55 -14.24
CA SER A 342 -12.84 -6.88 -14.09
C SER A 342 -12.70 -7.76 -12.86
N ASP A 343 -12.14 -8.96 -12.98
CA ASP A 343 -11.62 -9.65 -11.80
C ASP A 343 -10.56 -8.72 -11.18
N ARG A 344 -10.86 -8.12 -10.01
CA ARG A 344 -9.96 -7.12 -9.41
C ARG A 344 -8.58 -7.70 -9.16
N ARG A 345 -8.48 -9.01 -8.88
CA ARG A 345 -7.23 -9.76 -8.70
C ARG A 345 -6.40 -9.79 -9.99
N TYR A 346 -7.06 -9.80 -11.16
CA TYR A 346 -6.41 -9.75 -12.46
C TYR A 346 -5.71 -8.41 -12.70
N ASN A 347 -6.40 -7.30 -12.42
CA ASN A 347 -5.89 -5.94 -12.59
C ASN A 347 -4.67 -5.62 -11.70
N TYR A 348 -4.38 -6.45 -10.69
CA TYR A 348 -3.19 -6.32 -9.86
C TYR A 348 -2.09 -7.33 -10.21
N ALA A 349 -2.42 -8.56 -10.64
CA ALA A 349 -1.44 -9.57 -11.04
C ALA A 349 -0.59 -9.17 -12.27
N ARG A 350 -1.09 -8.26 -13.11
CA ARG A 350 -0.37 -7.65 -14.24
C ARG A 350 0.36 -6.36 -13.92
N ARG A 351 0.13 -5.75 -12.76
CA ARG A 351 0.75 -4.48 -12.39
C ARG A 351 2.14 -4.70 -11.81
N VAL A 352 3.14 -4.66 -12.70
CA VAL A 352 4.33 -3.85 -12.43
C VAL A 352 3.86 -2.40 -12.34
N ALA A 353 3.22 -2.07 -11.21
CA ALA A 353 3.02 -0.70 -10.83
C ALA A 353 4.41 -0.19 -10.44
N LEU A 354 5.01 0.61 -11.32
CA LEU A 354 5.78 1.76 -10.86
C LEU A 354 4.79 2.59 -10.04
N THR A 355 4.90 2.47 -8.72
CA THR A 355 3.86 2.90 -7.77
C THR A 355 3.92 4.39 -7.51
N ASP A 356 3.10 5.17 -8.21
CA ASP A 356 2.75 6.53 -7.79
C ASP A 356 1.24 6.84 -7.85
N ASN A 357 0.53 6.41 -8.91
CA ASN A 357 -0.81 6.96 -9.21
C ASN A 357 -2.06 6.16 -8.74
N ASP A 358 -1.93 5.00 -8.09
CA ASP A 358 -3.11 4.29 -7.54
C ASP A 358 -3.35 4.64 -6.06
N ARG A 359 -4.36 5.47 -5.81
CA ARG A 359 -4.77 5.96 -4.48
C ARG A 359 -5.12 4.86 -3.47
N ARG A 360 -5.29 3.59 -3.89
CA ARG A 360 -5.55 2.46 -3.00
C ARG A 360 -4.28 1.83 -2.39
N PHE A 361 -3.10 2.20 -2.90
CA PHE A 361 -1.80 1.72 -2.42
C PHE A 361 -0.94 2.82 -1.80
N THR A 362 -1.56 3.93 -1.37
CA THR A 362 -0.92 4.99 -0.59
C THR A 362 -0.25 4.41 0.66
N GLY A 363 1.08 4.32 0.65
CA GLY A 363 1.88 3.69 1.69
C GLY A 363 2.97 2.76 1.15
N LEU A 364 2.77 2.14 -0.02
CA LEU A 364 3.78 1.28 -0.67
C LEU A 364 4.73 2.08 -1.57
N ARG A 365 5.35 3.14 -1.00
CA ARG A 365 6.47 3.84 -1.63
C ARG A 365 7.63 2.84 -1.83
N HIS A 366 8.49 3.06 -2.83
CA HIS A 366 9.69 2.24 -3.11
C HIS A 366 9.48 0.80 -3.62
N ALA A 367 8.27 0.40 -4.03
CA ALA A 367 8.08 -0.88 -4.74
C ALA A 367 8.57 -0.78 -6.20
N ARG A 368 9.62 -1.53 -6.56
CA ARG A 368 10.15 -1.63 -7.93
C ARG A 368 9.31 -2.56 -8.81
N ALA A 369 8.79 -3.65 -8.26
CA ALA A 369 8.04 -4.66 -9.02
C ALA A 369 6.99 -5.37 -8.15
N ARG A 370 5.92 -5.86 -8.79
CA ARG A 370 4.98 -6.82 -8.20
C ARG A 370 4.69 -7.89 -9.25
N LEU A 371 4.91 -9.15 -8.89
CA LEU A 371 4.78 -10.29 -9.79
C LEU A 371 3.69 -11.24 -9.28
N GLY A 372 2.76 -11.57 -10.19
CA GLY A 372 1.81 -12.67 -9.97
C GLY A 372 2.54 -14.01 -9.99
N LEU A 373 2.26 -14.86 -9.01
CA LEU A 373 2.93 -16.16 -8.86
C LEU A 373 2.20 -17.25 -9.67
N PRO A 374 2.93 -18.17 -10.34
CA PRO A 374 2.33 -19.31 -11.03
C PRO A 374 1.78 -20.36 -10.05
N PHE A 375 0.98 -21.31 -10.56
CA PHE A 375 0.46 -22.50 -9.85
C PHE A 375 -0.47 -22.27 -8.64
N LEU A 376 -0.81 -21.02 -8.30
CA LEU A 376 -1.62 -20.70 -7.12
C LEU A 376 -3.02 -21.35 -7.10
N ASN A 377 -3.64 -21.58 -8.27
CA ASN A 377 -4.94 -22.26 -8.36
C ASN A 377 -4.86 -23.78 -8.15
N ASP A 378 -3.67 -24.38 -8.28
CA ASP A 378 -3.43 -25.83 -8.17
C ASP A 378 -3.05 -26.28 -6.75
N ARG A 379 -3.39 -25.49 -5.71
CA ARG A 379 -3.02 -25.72 -4.29
C ARG A 379 -1.51 -25.67 -3.99
N TYR A 380 -0.70 -25.10 -4.87
CA TYR A 380 0.70 -24.81 -4.59
C TYR A 380 0.84 -23.52 -3.77
N VAL A 381 1.43 -23.64 -2.58
CA VAL A 381 1.77 -22.54 -1.67
C VAL A 381 3.21 -22.10 -1.95
N PRO A 382 3.48 -20.83 -2.29
CA PRO A 382 4.84 -20.31 -2.39
C PRO A 382 5.46 -20.18 -0.99
N ASN A 383 6.65 -20.73 -0.81
CA ASN A 383 7.36 -20.78 0.49
C ASN A 383 8.76 -20.16 0.47
N GLY A 384 9.36 -19.96 -0.71
CA GLY A 384 10.76 -19.58 -0.84
C GLY A 384 11.03 -18.79 -2.11
N VAL A 385 11.99 -17.87 -2.03
CA VAL A 385 12.45 -17.04 -3.14
C VAL A 385 13.97 -16.88 -3.09
N ALA A 386 14.62 -16.92 -4.25
CA ALA A 386 16.04 -16.63 -4.40
C ALA A 386 16.29 -15.93 -5.75
N VAL A 387 17.26 -15.02 -5.82
CA VAL A 387 17.72 -14.44 -7.09
C VAL A 387 19.13 -14.94 -7.37
N SER A 388 19.38 -15.34 -8.62
CA SER A 388 20.68 -15.85 -9.03
C SER A 388 21.71 -14.72 -9.13
N GLY A 389 22.99 -15.06 -9.06
CA GLY A 389 24.08 -14.07 -9.12
C GLY A 389 24.16 -13.24 -10.41
N ASP A 390 23.39 -13.61 -11.45
CA ASP A 390 23.24 -12.84 -12.69
C ASP A 390 22.23 -11.67 -12.59
N GLY A 391 21.44 -11.60 -11.51
CA GLY A 391 20.35 -10.63 -11.33
C GLY A 391 19.17 -10.81 -12.29
N ARG A 392 19.15 -11.88 -13.09
CA ARG A 392 18.12 -12.16 -14.12
C ARG A 392 17.26 -13.36 -13.78
N THR A 393 17.81 -14.36 -13.11
CA THR A 393 17.10 -15.62 -12.87
C THR A 393 16.54 -15.65 -11.45
N LEU A 394 15.22 -15.50 -11.34
CA LEU A 394 14.45 -15.65 -10.11
C LEU A 394 14.03 -17.11 -9.92
N TRP A 395 14.21 -17.62 -8.71
CA TRP A 395 13.75 -18.94 -8.30
C TRP A 395 12.63 -18.80 -7.28
N LEU A 396 11.57 -19.57 -7.47
CA LEU A 396 10.42 -19.64 -6.57
C LEU A 396 10.16 -21.08 -6.18
N SER A 397 9.99 -21.34 -4.89
CA SER A 397 9.72 -22.69 -4.38
C SER A 397 8.31 -22.82 -3.85
N PHE A 398 7.63 -23.91 -4.22
CA PHE A 398 6.24 -24.17 -3.83
C PHE A 398 6.09 -25.56 -3.22
N SER A 399 5.21 -25.69 -2.22
CA SER A 399 4.74 -26.98 -1.69
C SER A 399 3.23 -27.12 -1.84
N PHE A 400 2.73 -28.36 -1.88
CA PHE A 400 1.31 -28.64 -2.10
C PHE A 400 0.53 -28.75 -0.77
N GLU A 401 -0.60 -28.06 -0.64
CA GLU A 401 -1.46 -28.12 0.56
C GLU A 401 -2.39 -29.36 0.53
N GLN A 402 -2.30 -30.21 1.56
CA GLN A 402 -2.93 -31.55 1.58
C GLN A 402 -4.37 -31.60 2.17
N ASP A 403 -4.84 -30.53 2.83
CA ASP A 403 -5.98 -30.59 3.78
C ASP A 403 -7.38 -30.81 3.15
N GLU A 404 -7.51 -30.88 1.82
CA GLU A 404 -8.78 -31.15 1.11
C GLU A 404 -8.69 -32.35 0.14
N GLY A 405 -8.36 -33.54 0.64
CA GLY A 405 -8.72 -34.82 0.02
C GLY A 405 -8.09 -35.18 -1.33
N GLY A 406 -7.01 -34.51 -1.75
CA GLY A 406 -6.20 -34.95 -2.90
C GLY A 406 -5.33 -36.15 -2.52
N ASN A 407 -4.91 -36.97 -3.50
CA ASN A 407 -3.97 -38.07 -3.25
C ASN A 407 -2.56 -37.49 -2.98
N PRO A 408 -1.99 -37.61 -1.76
CA PRO A 408 -0.71 -36.97 -1.43
C PRO A 408 0.50 -37.64 -2.09
N LYS A 409 0.30 -38.68 -2.91
CA LYS A 409 1.37 -39.43 -3.59
C LYS A 409 1.76 -38.86 -4.96
N ASP A 410 0.98 -37.92 -5.51
CA ASP A 410 1.13 -37.43 -6.88
C ASP A 410 1.53 -35.94 -6.96
N HIS A 411 1.89 -35.33 -5.83
CA HIS A 411 2.02 -33.87 -5.67
C HIS A 411 3.33 -33.47 -4.96
N ASP A 412 4.39 -33.42 -5.75
CA ASP A 412 5.74 -33.05 -5.31
C ASP A 412 5.86 -31.54 -5.10
N SER A 413 6.73 -31.11 -4.19
CA SER A 413 7.16 -29.72 -4.08
C SER A 413 8.00 -29.36 -5.30
N ILE A 414 7.79 -28.15 -5.83
CA ILE A 414 8.36 -27.71 -7.10
C ILE A 414 9.22 -26.46 -6.95
N LEU A 415 10.20 -26.31 -7.83
CA LEU A 415 10.83 -25.03 -8.13
C LEU A 415 10.34 -24.52 -9.48
N ALA A 416 10.12 -23.22 -9.58
CA ALA A 416 9.93 -22.50 -10.83
C ALA A 416 11.13 -21.57 -11.05
N GLN A 417 11.73 -21.65 -12.23
CA GLN A 417 12.70 -20.69 -12.73
C GLN A 417 11.95 -19.63 -13.55
N VAL A 418 12.14 -18.36 -13.21
CA VAL A 418 11.46 -17.21 -13.82
C VAL A 418 12.50 -16.20 -14.30
N ASP A 419 12.32 -15.70 -15.51
CA ASP A 419 13.13 -14.61 -16.05
C ASP A 419 12.65 -13.27 -15.48
N LEU A 420 13.55 -12.46 -14.90
CA LEU A 420 13.19 -11.15 -14.32
C LEU A 420 13.06 -10.02 -15.36
N LEU A 421 13.39 -10.26 -16.63
CA LEU A 421 13.21 -9.28 -17.71
C LEU A 421 11.90 -9.53 -18.46
N SER A 422 11.56 -10.78 -18.77
CA SER A 422 10.30 -11.14 -19.45
C SER A 422 9.16 -11.52 -18.51
N HIS A 423 9.47 -11.89 -17.26
CA HIS A 423 8.55 -12.45 -16.27
C HIS A 423 7.94 -13.82 -16.66
N ASP A 424 8.52 -14.52 -17.65
CA ASP A 424 8.08 -15.85 -18.07
C ASP A 424 8.70 -16.97 -17.22
N VAL A 425 7.94 -18.06 -17.04
CA VAL A 425 8.42 -19.27 -16.36
C VAL A 425 9.25 -20.13 -17.35
N GLN A 426 10.57 -20.08 -17.20
CA GLN A 426 11.53 -20.74 -18.09
C GLN A 426 11.63 -22.26 -17.89
N SER A 427 11.50 -22.75 -16.66
CA SER A 427 11.60 -24.18 -16.32
C SER A 427 10.90 -24.49 -15.00
N VAL A 428 10.35 -25.71 -14.86
CA VAL A 428 9.75 -26.20 -13.61
C VAL A 428 10.37 -27.54 -13.22
N PHE A 429 10.69 -27.70 -11.94
CA PHE A 429 11.45 -28.83 -11.42
C PHE A 429 10.69 -29.50 -10.27
N ARG A 430 10.42 -30.81 -10.35
CA ARG A 430 10.02 -31.63 -9.20
C ARG A 430 11.23 -31.92 -8.33
N LEU A 431 11.12 -31.60 -7.05
CA LEU A 431 12.18 -31.84 -6.09
C LEU A 431 12.23 -33.33 -5.69
N ARG A 432 13.43 -33.91 -5.76
CA ARG A 432 13.74 -35.23 -5.22
C ARG A 432 14.79 -35.11 -4.12
N ASP A 433 14.68 -35.92 -3.07
CA ASP A 433 15.74 -36.04 -2.06
C ASP A 433 17.05 -36.62 -2.64
N ILE A 434 18.08 -36.75 -1.81
CA ILE A 434 19.38 -37.29 -2.24
C ILE A 434 19.31 -38.75 -2.75
N HIS A 435 18.25 -39.49 -2.40
CA HIS A 435 17.98 -40.86 -2.84
C HIS A 435 17.09 -40.94 -4.09
N GLY A 436 16.57 -39.81 -4.59
CA GLY A 436 15.66 -39.75 -5.73
C GLY A 436 14.17 -39.86 -5.34
N THR A 437 13.83 -39.85 -4.04
CA THR A 437 12.45 -39.92 -3.55
C THR A 437 11.71 -38.60 -3.83
N PRO A 438 10.44 -38.63 -4.29
CA PRO A 438 9.59 -37.44 -4.35
C PRO A 438 9.53 -36.66 -3.03
N TRP A 439 9.77 -35.35 -3.06
CA TRP A 439 9.64 -34.50 -1.89
C TRP A 439 8.25 -33.85 -1.83
N THR A 440 7.45 -34.11 -0.78
CA THR A 440 6.04 -33.68 -0.69
C THR A 440 5.74 -32.78 0.52
N ARG A 441 6.75 -32.10 1.07
CA ARG A 441 6.65 -31.27 2.29
C ARG A 441 7.06 -29.82 2.07
N ALA A 442 6.50 -28.94 2.91
CA ALA A 442 6.85 -27.52 2.95
C ALA A 442 8.35 -27.25 3.02
N ILE A 443 8.77 -26.19 2.32
CA ILE A 443 10.13 -25.68 2.28
C ILE A 443 10.27 -24.58 3.34
N GLY A 444 11.34 -24.62 4.13
CA GLY A 444 11.57 -23.65 5.22
C GLY A 444 12.06 -22.29 4.71
N GLY A 445 12.89 -22.31 3.67
CA GLY A 445 13.53 -21.16 3.06
C GLY A 445 14.42 -21.62 1.90
N MET A 446 14.86 -20.68 1.06
CA MET A 446 15.66 -20.94 -0.13
C MET A 446 16.66 -19.82 -0.36
N THR A 447 17.87 -20.14 -0.84
CA THR A 447 18.85 -19.16 -1.29
C THR A 447 19.67 -19.67 -2.47
N TRP A 448 20.28 -18.74 -3.22
CA TRP A 448 21.21 -19.03 -4.30
C TRP A 448 22.63 -18.72 -3.83
N ALA A 449 23.57 -19.64 -4.03
CA ALA A 449 25.00 -19.39 -3.90
C ALA A 449 25.70 -19.74 -5.22
N PRO A 450 26.97 -19.34 -5.44
CA PRO A 450 27.68 -19.56 -6.72
C PRO A 450 27.72 -21.01 -7.20
N THR A 451 27.52 -21.96 -6.29
CA THR A 451 27.63 -23.41 -6.48
C THR A 451 26.28 -24.14 -6.52
N GLY A 452 25.14 -23.43 -6.50
CA GLY A 452 23.80 -24.00 -6.67
C GLY A 452 22.72 -23.37 -5.77
N LEU A 453 21.55 -24.01 -5.75
CA LEU A 453 20.42 -23.69 -4.87
C LEU A 453 20.53 -24.44 -3.56
N TYR A 454 20.20 -23.77 -2.46
CA TYR A 454 20.18 -24.34 -1.11
C TYR A 454 18.81 -24.12 -0.49
N LEU A 455 18.15 -25.20 -0.10
CA LEU A 455 16.80 -25.21 0.48
C LEU A 455 16.84 -25.83 1.88
N THR A 456 16.18 -25.21 2.84
CA THR A 456 15.99 -25.79 4.18
C THR A 456 14.74 -26.66 4.22
N LEU A 457 14.87 -27.85 4.80
CA LEU A 457 13.87 -28.90 4.80
C LEU A 457 13.92 -29.67 6.13
N GLY A 458 12.99 -29.39 7.04
CA GLY A 458 13.08 -29.92 8.40
C GLY A 458 14.39 -29.45 9.07
N SER A 459 15.15 -30.38 9.64
CA SER A 459 16.48 -30.12 10.21
C SER A 459 17.63 -30.31 9.21
N GLN A 460 17.39 -30.14 7.90
CA GLN A 460 18.39 -30.32 6.86
C GLN A 460 18.46 -29.14 5.89
N VAL A 461 19.63 -28.94 5.29
CA VAL A 461 19.81 -28.20 4.03
C VAL A 461 20.05 -29.20 2.92
N LEU A 462 19.23 -29.12 1.87
CA LEU A 462 19.49 -29.84 0.62
C LEU A 462 20.07 -28.85 -0.41
N ARG A 463 21.12 -29.29 -1.09
CA ARG A 463 21.70 -28.58 -2.22
C ARG A 463 21.20 -29.16 -3.53
N PHE A 464 20.87 -28.29 -4.48
CA PHE A 464 20.44 -28.66 -5.82
C PHE A 464 21.28 -27.94 -6.88
N ASP A 465 21.58 -28.67 -7.94
CA ASP A 465 22.33 -28.18 -9.10
C ASP A 465 21.42 -28.27 -10.35
N PRO A 466 20.83 -27.15 -10.79
CA PRO A 466 19.93 -27.14 -11.94
C PRO A 466 20.54 -27.71 -13.23
N SER A 467 21.87 -27.71 -13.38
CA SER A 467 22.54 -28.30 -14.57
C SER A 467 22.44 -29.83 -14.61
N LYS A 468 22.13 -30.48 -13.47
CA LYS A 468 21.92 -31.92 -13.34
C LYS A 468 20.43 -32.32 -13.44
N ALA A 469 19.56 -31.36 -13.74
CA ALA A 469 18.13 -31.62 -13.93
C ALA A 469 17.88 -32.63 -15.07
N LYS A 470 17.07 -33.65 -14.80
CA LYS A 470 16.71 -34.68 -15.78
C LYS A 470 15.36 -34.33 -16.39
N VAL A 471 15.27 -34.23 -17.72
CA VAL A 471 13.99 -34.01 -18.41
C VAL A 471 13.04 -35.16 -18.07
N GLU A 472 11.91 -34.85 -17.43
CA GLU A 472 10.78 -35.78 -17.31
C GLU A 472 9.86 -35.62 -18.53
N HIS A 473 9.58 -34.37 -18.90
CA HIS A 473 8.87 -34.02 -20.12
C HIS A 473 9.58 -32.84 -20.79
N ALA A 474 9.96 -33.01 -22.05
CA ALA A 474 10.45 -31.89 -22.86
C ALA A 474 9.32 -30.87 -23.08
N ALA A 475 9.67 -29.62 -23.37
CA ALA A 475 8.72 -28.72 -23.99
C ALA A 475 8.22 -29.38 -25.29
N ASP A 476 6.90 -29.49 -25.43
CA ASP A 476 6.29 -30.04 -26.63
C ASP A 476 6.38 -28.97 -27.72
N PRO A 477 7.11 -29.20 -28.83
CA PRO A 477 7.28 -28.20 -29.88
C PRO A 477 5.94 -27.79 -30.51
N ASP A 478 4.91 -28.64 -30.40
CA ASP A 478 3.58 -28.38 -30.90
C ASP A 478 2.76 -27.52 -29.92
N LEU A 479 3.17 -27.38 -28.65
CA LEU A 479 2.49 -26.56 -27.62
C LEU A 479 3.19 -25.21 -27.38
N PRO A 480 2.65 -24.09 -27.88
CA PRO A 480 3.23 -22.76 -27.67
C PRO A 480 3.31 -22.38 -26.19
N ALA A 481 4.45 -21.82 -25.80
CA ALA A 481 4.82 -21.49 -24.42
C ALA A 481 4.76 -22.69 -23.44
N THR A 482 5.11 -23.91 -23.88
CA THR A 482 5.42 -24.98 -22.92
C THR A 482 6.78 -24.77 -22.25
N THR A 483 6.74 -24.81 -20.92
CA THR A 483 7.91 -24.82 -20.07
C THR A 483 8.41 -26.26 -19.94
N ALA A 484 9.71 -26.48 -20.18
CA ALA A 484 10.30 -27.80 -20.01
C ALA A 484 10.25 -28.25 -18.54
N PHE A 485 9.99 -29.54 -18.32
CA PHE A 485 9.68 -30.09 -17.02
C PHE A 485 10.69 -31.15 -16.59
N TYR A 486 11.25 -30.97 -15.39
CA TYR A 486 12.42 -31.73 -14.95
C TYR A 486 12.23 -32.40 -13.58
N SER A 487 12.94 -33.50 -13.37
CA SER A 487 13.30 -34.01 -12.04
C SER A 487 14.60 -33.35 -11.61
N LEU A 488 14.60 -32.74 -10.42
CA LEU A 488 15.79 -32.15 -9.82
C LEU A 488 16.10 -32.84 -8.48
N GLN A 489 17.12 -33.68 -8.51
CA GLN A 489 17.59 -34.45 -7.37
C GLN A 489 18.60 -33.64 -6.57
N ALA A 490 18.49 -33.66 -5.24
CA ALA A 490 19.50 -33.06 -4.37
C ALA A 490 20.86 -33.71 -4.60
N THR A 491 21.92 -32.90 -4.74
CA THR A 491 23.30 -33.38 -4.85
C THR A 491 23.85 -33.76 -3.49
N ASP A 492 23.53 -32.95 -2.49
CA ASP A 492 24.06 -33.04 -1.13
C ASP A 492 22.94 -32.77 -0.12
N ALA A 493 23.07 -33.38 1.07
CA ALA A 493 22.17 -33.22 2.20
C ALA A 493 23.00 -33.02 3.47
N PHE A 494 22.65 -32.02 4.30
CA PHE A 494 23.43 -31.65 5.47
C PHE A 494 22.51 -31.34 6.66
N ASP A 495 22.77 -31.97 7.81
CA ASP A 495 21.99 -31.75 9.04
C ASP A 495 22.35 -30.41 9.71
N VAL A 496 21.34 -29.59 10.00
CA VAL A 496 21.47 -28.29 10.68
C VAL A 496 20.73 -28.30 12.02
N ARG A 497 21.18 -27.46 12.96
CA ARG A 497 20.59 -27.42 14.32
C ARG A 497 19.23 -26.72 14.36
N VAL A 498 19.03 -25.73 13.47
CA VAL A 498 17.80 -24.96 13.34
C VAL A 498 16.83 -25.62 12.34
N ALA A 499 15.65 -26.01 12.81
CA ALA A 499 14.65 -26.70 11.98
C ALA A 499 13.68 -25.75 11.29
N ASN A 500 13.34 -26.04 10.02
CA ASN A 500 12.49 -25.23 9.13
C ASN A 500 12.95 -23.77 9.03
N ALA A 501 14.28 -23.58 9.05
CA ALA A 501 14.93 -22.28 9.14
C ALA A 501 14.79 -21.43 7.87
N ALA A 502 14.74 -20.11 8.03
CA ALA A 502 15.05 -19.18 6.96
C ALA A 502 16.54 -19.32 6.57
N ILE A 503 16.91 -19.03 5.33
CA ILE A 503 18.29 -19.18 4.84
C ILE A 503 18.69 -18.06 3.88
N THR A 504 19.94 -17.61 3.96
CA THR A 504 20.54 -16.65 3.01
C THR A 504 22.01 -16.98 2.78
N TYR A 505 22.50 -16.70 1.57
CA TYR A 505 23.93 -16.73 1.25
C TYR A 505 24.57 -15.37 1.51
N ASP A 506 25.74 -15.37 2.15
CA ASP A 506 26.55 -14.18 2.39
C ASP A 506 27.81 -14.23 1.49
N PRO A 507 27.88 -13.37 0.44
CA PRO A 507 28.99 -13.36 -0.49
C PRO A 507 30.28 -12.76 0.09
N GLU A 508 30.22 -12.03 1.21
CA GLU A 508 31.40 -11.41 1.83
C GLU A 508 32.28 -12.46 2.51
N VAL A 509 31.65 -13.49 3.08
CA VAL A 509 32.33 -14.56 3.83
C VAL A 509 32.20 -15.96 3.21
N GLY A 510 31.44 -16.11 2.12
CA GLY A 510 31.27 -17.39 1.42
C GLY A 510 30.47 -18.42 2.22
N ALA A 511 29.47 -17.99 3.00
CA ALA A 511 28.76 -18.83 3.95
C ALA A 511 27.23 -18.77 3.77
N LEU A 512 26.54 -19.79 4.27
CA LEU A 512 25.10 -19.78 4.49
C LEU A 512 24.83 -19.33 5.92
N TRP A 513 23.91 -18.38 6.08
CA TRP A 513 23.31 -18.07 7.38
C TRP A 513 21.90 -18.67 7.43
N LEU A 514 21.59 -19.34 8.54
CA LEU A 514 20.29 -19.96 8.77
C LEU A 514 19.67 -19.41 10.05
N ALA A 515 18.43 -18.92 9.97
CA ALA A 515 17.70 -18.40 11.13
C ALA A 515 16.51 -19.29 11.48
N GLY A 516 16.44 -19.72 12.75
CA GLY A 516 15.35 -20.56 13.25
C GLY A 516 15.33 -20.62 14.76
N ASN A 517 14.53 -21.54 15.30
CA ASN A 517 14.26 -21.56 16.74
C ASN A 517 15.17 -22.53 17.48
N VAL A 518 15.74 -22.07 18.59
CA VAL A 518 16.50 -22.88 19.55
C VAL A 518 15.95 -22.60 20.95
N ALA A 519 15.36 -23.62 21.59
CA ALA A 519 14.87 -23.56 22.98
C ALA A 519 13.99 -22.32 23.32
N MET A 520 13.02 -22.00 22.46
CA MET A 520 12.10 -20.84 22.51
C MET A 520 12.66 -19.46 22.13
N ASN A 521 13.97 -19.33 21.87
CA ASN A 521 14.55 -18.11 21.30
C ASN A 521 14.82 -18.28 19.80
N GLY A 522 14.85 -17.18 19.06
CA GLY A 522 15.40 -17.16 17.71
C GLY A 522 16.94 -17.17 17.75
N ALA A 523 17.57 -17.87 16.81
CA ALA A 523 19.01 -17.85 16.61
C ALA A 523 19.33 -17.80 15.11
N ILE A 524 20.47 -17.20 14.76
CA ILE A 524 21.06 -17.24 13.41
C ILE A 524 22.40 -17.97 13.50
N GLU A 525 22.59 -19.00 12.69
CA GLU A 525 23.81 -19.81 12.64
C GLU A 525 24.50 -19.73 11.29
N ARG A 526 25.84 -19.70 11.30
CA ARG A 526 26.69 -19.68 10.10
C ARG A 526 27.18 -21.08 9.74
N TYR A 527 27.16 -21.38 8.45
CA TYR A 527 27.67 -22.62 7.87
C TYR A 527 28.51 -22.29 6.63
N ASP A 528 29.82 -22.48 6.71
CA ASP A 528 30.75 -22.12 5.64
C ASP A 528 30.62 -23.05 4.42
N LEU A 529 30.83 -22.51 3.22
CA LEU A 529 30.85 -23.30 1.98
C LEU A 529 32.28 -23.50 1.49
N SER A 530 32.65 -24.76 1.26
CA SER A 530 33.85 -25.09 0.49
C SER A 530 33.75 -24.57 -0.95
N GLU A 531 34.89 -24.49 -1.66
CA GLU A 531 34.94 -24.14 -3.11
C GLU A 531 34.00 -24.99 -3.97
N THR A 532 33.69 -26.22 -3.55
CA THR A 532 32.80 -27.15 -4.26
C THR A 532 31.31 -26.95 -3.96
N GLY A 533 30.96 -26.11 -2.98
CA GLY A 533 29.61 -25.95 -2.43
C GLY A 533 29.20 -27.00 -1.39
N ALA A 534 30.10 -27.89 -0.98
CA ALA A 534 29.85 -28.72 0.20
C ALA A 534 29.83 -27.84 1.46
N ILE A 535 28.83 -28.05 2.32
CA ILE A 535 28.64 -27.32 3.58
C ILE A 535 29.59 -27.89 4.64
N GLU A 536 30.39 -27.02 5.24
CA GLU A 536 31.34 -27.38 6.29
C GLU A 536 30.67 -27.26 7.67
N ARG A 537 31.05 -28.14 8.60
CA ARG A 537 30.47 -28.14 9.95
C ARG A 537 31.03 -26.98 10.78
N PRO A 538 30.19 -26.11 11.38
CA PRO A 538 30.68 -25.13 12.34
C PRO A 538 31.32 -25.84 13.53
N SER A 539 32.32 -25.20 14.14
CA SER A 539 32.89 -25.68 15.39
C SER A 539 31.84 -25.52 16.49
N ALA A 540 31.81 -26.42 17.47
CA ALA A 540 30.63 -26.50 18.37
C ALA A 540 30.43 -25.27 19.28
N HIS A 541 31.38 -24.34 19.34
CA HIS A 541 31.48 -23.29 20.38
C HIS A 541 31.98 -21.92 19.90
N ASP A 542 32.02 -21.64 18.59
CA ASP A 542 32.42 -20.31 18.11
C ASP A 542 31.25 -19.31 18.18
N SER A 543 31.44 -18.21 18.90
CA SER A 543 30.45 -17.12 19.00
C SER A 543 30.20 -16.43 17.66
N ASP A 544 31.18 -16.40 16.76
CA ASP A 544 31.02 -15.84 15.41
C ASP A 544 30.14 -16.69 14.49
N GLN A 545 29.80 -17.92 14.91
CA GLN A 545 29.00 -18.87 14.14
C GLN A 545 27.59 -19.10 14.73
N HIS A 546 27.26 -18.55 15.90
CA HIS A 546 25.94 -18.70 16.54
C HIS A 546 25.49 -17.41 17.24
N LEU A 547 24.55 -16.70 16.63
CA LEU A 547 24.02 -15.42 17.08
C LEU A 547 22.64 -15.62 17.73
N LEU A 548 22.47 -15.19 18.97
CA LEU A 548 21.17 -15.19 19.65
C LEU A 548 20.39 -13.92 19.33
N LEU A 549 19.14 -14.07 18.89
CA LEU A 549 18.24 -12.94 18.67
C LEU A 549 17.61 -12.49 20.00
N PRO A 550 17.31 -11.19 20.16
CA PRO A 550 16.64 -10.70 21.35
C PRO A 550 15.24 -11.33 21.49
N PRO A 551 14.69 -11.48 22.73
CA PRO A 551 13.39 -12.12 22.96
C PRO A 551 12.19 -11.47 22.23
N SER A 552 12.35 -10.24 21.74
CA SER A 552 11.39 -9.54 20.87
C SER A 552 11.29 -10.11 19.44
N ILE A 553 12.24 -10.95 19.01
CA ILE A 553 12.27 -11.63 17.71
C ILE A 553 12.25 -13.16 17.93
N PRO A 554 11.13 -13.73 18.41
CA PRO A 554 11.09 -15.13 18.83
C PRO A 554 11.07 -16.13 17.67
N PHE A 555 10.62 -15.71 16.47
CA PHE A 555 10.41 -16.56 15.28
C PHE A 555 10.92 -15.83 14.04
N VAL A 556 11.62 -16.54 13.15
CA VAL A 556 12.07 -16.02 11.84
C VAL A 556 11.54 -16.91 10.72
N ARG A 557 11.08 -16.30 9.62
CA ARG A 557 10.60 -17.00 8.41
C ARG A 557 11.39 -16.63 7.16
N GLY A 558 11.63 -15.34 6.95
CA GLY A 558 12.54 -14.82 5.93
C GLY A 558 13.80 -14.24 6.56
N LEU A 559 14.92 -14.37 5.85
CA LEU A 559 16.25 -13.92 6.24
C LEU A 559 17.01 -13.45 4.99
N THR A 560 17.64 -12.29 5.03
CA THR A 560 18.71 -11.94 4.10
C THR A 560 19.78 -11.10 4.77
N ARG A 561 21.03 -11.27 4.33
CA ARG A 561 22.16 -10.43 4.72
C ARG A 561 22.01 -9.07 4.05
N LEU A 562 22.21 -7.99 4.79
CA LEU A 562 22.31 -6.65 4.22
C LEU A 562 23.79 -6.34 3.93
N PRO A 563 24.22 -6.22 2.66
CA PRO A 563 25.56 -5.77 2.32
C PRO A 563 25.76 -4.31 2.77
N THR A 564 27.01 -3.85 2.78
CA THR A 564 27.41 -2.44 2.98
C THR A 564 27.10 -1.81 4.36
N LEU A 565 27.11 -2.60 5.43
CA LEU A 565 27.19 -2.08 6.80
C LEU A 565 28.48 -2.60 7.45
N GLU A 566 29.20 -1.75 8.17
CA GLU A 566 30.44 -2.11 8.87
C GLU A 566 30.22 -3.17 9.98
N GLU A 567 28.95 -3.41 10.33
CA GLU A 567 28.46 -4.39 11.31
C GLU A 567 27.67 -5.52 10.63
N ARG A 568 27.65 -6.72 11.23
CA ARG A 568 26.86 -7.87 10.74
C ARG A 568 25.36 -7.60 10.90
N CYS A 569 24.71 -7.20 9.82
CA CYS A 569 23.30 -6.84 9.78
C CYS A 569 22.46 -7.77 8.88
N PHE A 570 21.27 -8.10 9.37
CA PHE A 570 20.30 -8.98 8.75
C PHE A 570 18.94 -8.32 8.67
N LEU A 571 18.20 -8.63 7.62
CA LEU A 571 16.79 -8.34 7.51
C LEU A 571 15.99 -9.62 7.75
N LEU A 572 15.02 -9.55 8.66
CA LEU A 572 14.28 -10.68 9.19
C LEU A 572 12.78 -10.44 9.02
N THR A 573 11.99 -11.47 8.68
CA THR A 573 10.54 -11.44 8.90
C THR A 573 10.15 -12.28 10.11
N SER A 574 9.37 -11.67 11.00
CA SER A 574 8.97 -12.25 12.28
C SER A 574 7.45 -12.14 12.50
N TYR A 575 6.92 -13.01 13.36
CA TYR A 575 5.54 -12.98 13.84
C TYR A 575 5.49 -13.34 15.33
N HIS A 576 4.53 -12.79 16.07
CA HIS A 576 4.38 -13.09 17.49
C HIS A 576 3.69 -14.44 17.72
N LEU A 577 4.24 -15.24 18.64
CA LEU A 577 3.73 -16.55 19.04
C LEU A 577 2.28 -16.59 19.52
N ALA A 578 1.79 -15.47 20.06
CA ALA A 578 0.48 -15.40 20.72
C ALA A 578 -0.71 -15.59 19.76
N ASP A 579 -0.47 -15.58 18.45
CA ASP A 579 -1.52 -15.71 17.43
C ASP A 579 -1.22 -16.84 16.44
N SER A 580 -1.65 -18.06 16.80
CA SER A 580 -1.66 -19.22 15.89
C SER A 580 -2.73 -19.16 14.81
N THR A 581 -3.55 -18.09 14.75
CA THR A 581 -4.62 -17.93 13.75
C THR A 581 -4.15 -17.19 12.49
N GLY A 582 -2.99 -16.52 12.55
CA GLY A 582 -2.40 -15.79 11.41
C GLY A 582 -3.10 -14.47 11.10
N SER A 583 -3.70 -13.81 12.10
CA SER A 583 -4.47 -12.57 11.92
C SER A 583 -3.62 -11.30 11.96
N GLN A 584 -2.45 -11.34 12.61
CA GLN A 584 -1.53 -10.21 12.74
C GLN A 584 -0.50 -10.16 11.58
N PRO A 585 -0.16 -8.95 11.06
CA PRO A 585 0.83 -8.81 9.99
C PRO A 585 2.24 -9.21 10.44
N SER A 586 3.05 -9.75 9.51
CA SER A 586 4.48 -9.92 9.78
C SER A 586 5.17 -8.57 9.93
N LYS A 587 6.12 -8.51 10.86
CA LYS A 587 7.08 -7.40 10.95
C LYS A 587 8.32 -7.74 10.14
N LEU A 588 8.78 -6.76 9.35
CA LEU A 588 10.15 -6.71 8.87
C LEU A 588 11.03 -6.11 9.98
N ILE A 589 12.24 -6.63 10.19
CA ILE A 589 13.13 -6.18 11.26
C ILE A 589 14.56 -6.10 10.72
N ARG A 590 15.22 -4.95 10.90
CA ARG A 590 16.65 -4.78 10.65
C ARG A 590 17.37 -5.02 11.96
N TRP A 591 17.99 -6.19 12.09
CA TRP A 591 18.78 -6.54 13.26
C TRP A 591 20.26 -6.52 12.90
N CYS A 592 21.04 -5.75 13.65
CA CYS A 592 22.50 -5.75 13.58
C CYS A 592 23.06 -6.35 14.85
N GLU A 593 24.11 -7.16 14.70
CA GLU A 593 24.82 -7.73 15.84
C GLU A 593 25.35 -6.62 16.77
N ASN A 594 25.28 -6.85 18.09
CA ASN A 594 25.64 -5.89 19.14
C ASN A 594 24.79 -4.59 19.20
N ARG A 595 23.78 -4.43 18.32
CA ARG A 595 22.82 -3.32 18.37
C ARG A 595 21.48 -3.74 18.99
N PRO A 596 20.72 -2.81 19.58
CA PRO A 596 19.27 -2.98 19.77
C PRO A 596 18.60 -3.30 18.43
N ALA A 597 17.52 -4.08 18.45
CA ALA A 597 16.80 -4.42 17.23
C ALA A 597 16.02 -3.21 16.70
N GLY A 598 16.45 -2.66 15.56
CA GLY A 598 15.65 -1.71 14.78
C GLY A 598 14.47 -2.42 14.13
N ALA A 599 13.27 -2.23 14.65
CA ALA A 599 12.08 -2.57 13.87
C ALA A 599 12.00 -1.57 12.72
N VAL A 600 11.90 -2.06 11.47
CA VAL A 600 11.55 -1.20 10.33
C VAL A 600 10.09 -1.46 10.06
N ARG A 601 9.18 -0.50 10.27
CA ARG A 601 7.73 -0.78 10.32
C ARG A 601 7.07 -1.00 8.96
N TRP A 602 7.51 -2.03 8.27
CA TRP A 602 6.73 -2.67 7.23
C TRP A 602 5.72 -3.62 7.86
N GLN A 603 4.46 -3.19 7.93
CA GLN A 603 3.34 -4.12 7.98
C GLN A 603 3.15 -4.73 6.59
N VAL A 604 3.81 -5.85 6.33
CA VAL A 604 3.43 -6.69 5.20
C VAL A 604 2.05 -7.25 5.52
N SER A 605 1.09 -7.05 4.62
CA SER A 605 -0.27 -7.54 4.81
C SER A 605 -0.27 -9.07 4.70
N GLY A 606 -0.15 -9.76 5.84
CA GLY A 606 0.07 -11.21 5.93
C GLY A 606 1.42 -11.62 6.50
N ALA A 607 1.56 -12.90 6.81
CA ALA A 607 2.86 -13.46 7.19
C ALA A 607 3.80 -13.47 5.97
N ALA A 608 4.98 -12.86 6.07
CA ALA A 608 5.98 -12.88 5.00
C ALA A 608 6.83 -14.16 5.13
N GLN A 609 6.70 -15.06 4.16
CA GLN A 609 7.26 -16.43 4.22
C GLN A 609 8.75 -16.48 3.95
N ALA A 610 9.19 -15.74 2.93
CA ALA A 610 10.58 -15.72 2.50
C ALA A 610 10.94 -14.36 1.92
N LEU A 611 12.22 -14.05 1.94
CA LEU A 611 12.79 -12.84 1.38
C LEU A 611 14.21 -13.10 0.88
N THR A 612 14.64 -12.36 -0.12
CA THR A 612 16.00 -12.45 -0.69
C THR A 612 16.39 -11.07 -1.24
N LEU A 613 17.67 -10.70 -1.13
CA LEU A 613 18.19 -9.49 -1.75
C LEU A 613 18.87 -9.86 -3.08
N GLY A 614 18.41 -9.27 -4.18
CA GLY A 614 19.03 -9.40 -5.49
C GLY A 614 20.38 -8.64 -5.58
N PRO A 615 21.26 -9.00 -6.53
CA PRO A 615 22.53 -8.30 -6.74
C PRO A 615 22.35 -6.86 -7.26
N ASP A 616 21.15 -6.51 -7.72
CA ASP A 616 20.69 -5.16 -8.08
C ASP A 616 20.16 -4.35 -6.88
N ALA A 617 20.33 -4.88 -5.67
CA ALA A 617 19.77 -4.40 -4.42
C ALA A 617 18.23 -4.30 -4.42
N THR A 618 17.54 -5.17 -5.16
CA THR A 618 16.08 -5.33 -5.00
C THR A 618 15.77 -6.35 -3.90
N LEU A 619 15.09 -5.94 -2.84
CA LEU A 619 14.53 -6.86 -1.84
C LEU A 619 13.28 -7.52 -2.40
N TRP A 620 13.36 -8.81 -2.67
CA TRP A 620 12.24 -9.64 -3.10
C TRP A 620 11.58 -10.32 -1.90
N VAL A 621 10.26 -10.17 -1.73
CA VAL A 621 9.48 -10.67 -0.59
C VAL A 621 8.27 -11.48 -1.05
N VAL A 622 8.08 -12.67 -0.47
CA VAL A 622 6.91 -13.56 -0.71
C VAL A 622 5.94 -13.48 0.47
N THR A 623 4.66 -13.19 0.18
CA THR A 623 3.60 -13.04 1.21
C THR A 623 2.65 -14.25 1.27
N GLN A 624 2.30 -14.69 2.50
CA GLN A 624 1.43 -15.86 2.75
C GLN A 624 -0.06 -15.53 2.74
N SER A 625 -0.44 -14.28 3.04
CA SER A 625 -1.84 -13.87 3.16
C SER A 625 -2.68 -14.24 1.94
N GLY A 626 -2.11 -14.08 0.74
CA GLY A 626 -2.81 -14.46 -0.47
C GLY A 626 -2.97 -15.96 -0.66
N SER A 627 -1.94 -16.77 -0.37
CA SER A 627 -1.95 -18.20 -0.65
C SER A 627 -2.85 -18.97 0.32
N ALA A 628 -2.71 -18.73 1.63
CA ALA A 628 -3.54 -19.38 2.65
C ALA A 628 -5.03 -18.95 2.60
N HIS A 629 -5.35 -17.85 1.92
CA HIS A 629 -6.72 -17.33 1.82
C HIS A 629 -7.41 -17.63 0.48
N LEU A 630 -6.65 -17.79 -0.61
CA LEU A 630 -7.14 -18.42 -1.85
C LEU A 630 -7.53 -19.90 -1.64
N GLN A 631 -6.82 -20.60 -0.74
CA GLN A 631 -7.03 -22.03 -0.49
C GLN A 631 -8.12 -22.30 0.56
N LYS A 632 -8.29 -21.43 1.57
CA LYS A 632 -9.39 -21.54 2.55
C LYS A 632 -10.74 -21.10 1.99
N ARG A 633 -11.44 -22.05 1.35
CA ARG A 633 -12.83 -21.98 0.85
C ARG A 633 -13.89 -21.84 1.97
N LYS A 634 -13.76 -20.88 2.89
CA LYS A 634 -14.75 -20.61 3.95
C LYS A 634 -15.26 -19.18 3.89
N LYS A 635 -16.57 -19.06 3.59
CA LYS A 635 -17.35 -17.82 3.51
C LYS A 635 -17.25 -17.00 4.81
N SER A 636 -17.17 -15.66 4.69
CA SER A 636 -17.86 -14.61 5.52
C SER A 636 -17.06 -13.32 5.81
N GLN A 637 -15.79 -13.18 5.44
CA GLN A 637 -14.95 -12.04 5.85
C GLN A 637 -14.97 -10.84 4.85
N PRO A 638 -15.21 -9.57 5.24
CA PRO A 638 -15.35 -8.46 4.27
C PRO A 638 -14.08 -7.99 3.52
N TRP A 639 -12.89 -8.49 3.85
CA TRP A 639 -11.59 -7.91 3.44
C TRP A 639 -10.87 -8.64 2.29
N TYR A 640 -11.57 -9.47 1.51
CA TYR A 640 -11.00 -10.27 0.41
C TYR A 640 -10.25 -9.46 -0.67
N ASP A 641 -10.59 -8.18 -0.88
CA ASP A 641 -10.00 -7.34 -1.94
C ASP A 641 -8.55 -6.87 -1.67
N VAL A 642 -8.04 -7.03 -0.45
CA VAL A 642 -6.76 -6.40 0.00
C VAL A 642 -5.59 -7.39 0.13
N LEU A 643 -5.87 -8.70 0.22
CA LEU A 643 -4.87 -9.74 0.47
C LEU A 643 -4.69 -10.66 -0.74
N THR A 644 -3.79 -10.28 -1.65
CA THR A 644 -3.43 -11.05 -2.86
C THR A 644 -1.98 -11.55 -2.74
N PRO A 645 -1.65 -12.75 -3.25
CA PRO A 645 -0.30 -13.29 -3.13
C PRO A 645 0.61 -12.63 -4.16
N TYR A 646 1.51 -11.78 -3.68
CA TYR A 646 2.53 -11.17 -4.53
C TYR A 646 3.90 -11.68 -4.11
N LEU A 647 4.75 -11.84 -5.13
CA LEU A 647 6.14 -11.52 -4.96
C LEU A 647 6.29 -10.00 -5.19
N ILE A 648 6.83 -9.29 -4.21
CA ILE A 648 7.09 -7.83 -4.32
C ILE A 648 8.60 -7.61 -4.30
N GLY A 649 9.10 -6.86 -5.28
CA GLY A 649 10.45 -6.33 -5.31
C GLY A 649 10.45 -4.90 -4.80
N PHE A 650 11.20 -4.60 -3.74
CA PHE A 650 11.41 -3.27 -3.19
C PHE A 650 12.83 -2.78 -3.46
N ASP A 651 13.00 -1.47 -3.59
CA ASP A 651 14.32 -0.84 -3.62
C ASP A 651 14.99 -0.95 -2.24
N ALA A 652 16.26 -1.37 -2.14
CA ALA A 652 16.96 -1.42 -0.85
C ALA A 652 17.18 -0.06 -0.16
N SER A 653 16.96 1.06 -0.85
CA SER A 653 16.90 2.39 -0.20
C SER A 653 15.85 2.48 0.91
N ILE A 654 14.87 1.55 0.98
CA ILE A 654 13.97 1.43 2.14
C ILE A 654 14.66 1.11 3.47
N PHE A 655 15.94 0.71 3.45
CA PHE A 655 16.75 0.48 4.64
C PHE A 655 17.67 1.65 4.99
N GLU A 656 17.79 2.64 4.11
CA GLU A 656 18.59 3.83 4.37
C GLU A 656 17.88 4.70 5.42
N PRO A 657 18.58 5.16 6.47
CA PRO A 657 17.98 6.07 7.44
C PRO A 657 17.59 7.39 6.76
N THR A 658 16.37 7.86 7.01
CA THR A 658 15.85 9.10 6.40
C THR A 658 15.32 10.07 7.45
N THR A 659 15.39 11.36 7.14
CA THR A 659 14.86 12.42 8.01
C THR A 659 13.63 13.07 7.39
N ARG A 660 12.62 13.33 8.23
CA ARG A 660 11.41 14.08 7.85
C ARG A 660 11.35 15.37 8.66
N GLY A 661 11.09 16.50 8.00
CA GLY A 661 11.13 17.82 8.64
C GLY A 661 12.55 18.29 8.98
N CYS A 662 13.58 17.75 8.30
CA CYS A 662 14.96 18.21 8.51
C CYS A 662 15.14 19.63 7.98
N ILE A 663 15.51 20.54 8.88
CA ILE A 663 15.89 21.91 8.56
C ILE A 663 17.29 22.12 9.12
N THR A 664 18.17 22.72 8.32
CA THR A 664 19.60 22.92 8.62
C THR A 664 20.01 24.40 8.62
N ASP A 665 19.10 25.30 8.23
CA ASP A 665 19.34 26.74 8.18
C ASP A 665 19.57 27.33 9.58
N ALA A 666 20.33 28.42 9.64
CA ALA A 666 20.52 29.17 10.87
C ALA A 666 19.22 29.87 11.29
N MET A 667 18.86 29.73 12.57
CA MET A 667 17.64 30.28 13.17
C MET A 667 17.98 31.18 14.36
N ILE A 668 17.10 32.14 14.66
CA ILE A 668 17.13 32.94 15.88
C ILE A 668 16.05 32.45 16.87
N PRO A 669 16.34 32.42 18.18
CA PRO A 669 15.31 32.21 19.20
C PRO A 669 14.45 33.48 19.33
N LEU A 670 13.13 33.32 19.29
CA LEU A 670 12.13 34.35 19.55
C LEU A 670 11.28 33.90 20.75
N LEU A 671 10.92 34.81 21.66
CA LEU A 671 10.13 34.55 22.85
C LEU A 671 8.76 35.23 22.80
N GLY A 672 7.70 34.48 23.11
CA GLY A 672 6.35 35.03 23.10
C GLY A 672 5.36 34.24 23.93
N ASP A 673 4.09 34.62 23.75
CA ASP A 673 2.94 34.02 24.42
C ASP A 673 1.86 33.73 23.36
N LEU A 674 1.50 32.45 23.20
CA LEU A 674 0.63 31.95 22.14
C LEU A 674 -0.85 31.80 22.58
N HIS A 675 -1.18 32.20 23.81
CA HIS A 675 -2.51 31.99 24.40
C HIS A 675 -2.88 33.10 25.40
N THR A 676 -3.70 34.07 24.95
CA THR A 676 -4.16 35.20 25.77
C THR A 676 -5.58 35.63 25.39
N HIS A 677 -6.35 36.12 26.36
CA HIS A 677 -7.76 36.51 26.20
C HIS A 677 -7.98 38.00 26.50
N THR A 678 -8.93 38.61 25.81
CA THR A 678 -9.28 40.02 25.89
C THR A 678 -10.77 40.18 26.19
N SER A 679 -11.27 41.41 26.24
CA SER A 679 -12.70 41.69 26.40
C SER A 679 -13.56 41.28 25.20
N TYR A 680 -12.98 40.71 24.13
CA TYR A 680 -13.74 40.06 23.04
C TYR A 680 -14.16 38.62 23.37
N SER A 681 -13.72 38.07 24.51
CA SER A 681 -14.32 36.87 25.10
C SER A 681 -14.62 37.04 26.58
N ASP A 682 -13.92 36.35 27.47
CA ASP A 682 -14.07 36.45 28.94
C ASP A 682 -12.80 36.96 29.64
N GLY A 683 -11.85 37.49 28.85
CA GLY A 683 -10.74 38.30 29.34
C GLY A 683 -11.13 39.74 29.67
N THR A 684 -10.14 40.59 29.81
CA THR A 684 -10.28 42.03 30.12
C THR A 684 -9.34 42.87 29.26
N GLY A 685 -9.67 44.14 29.05
CA GLY A 685 -8.92 45.05 28.16
C GLY A 685 -9.07 44.72 26.69
N LEU A 686 -8.69 45.66 25.82
CA LEU A 686 -8.78 45.50 24.37
C LEU A 686 -7.51 44.84 23.78
N PRO A 687 -7.60 44.18 22.61
CA PRO A 687 -6.42 43.61 21.93
C PRO A 687 -5.28 44.63 21.73
N GLU A 688 -5.58 45.88 21.37
CA GLU A 688 -4.59 46.95 21.22
C GLU A 688 -3.77 47.18 22.51
N GLU A 689 -4.45 47.16 23.66
CA GLU A 689 -3.83 47.33 24.98
C GLU A 689 -2.97 46.11 25.32
N MET A 690 -3.42 44.89 24.95
CA MET A 690 -2.71 43.64 25.24
C MET A 690 -1.42 43.55 24.41
N PHE A 691 -1.48 43.91 23.12
CA PHE A 691 -0.29 43.99 22.27
C PHE A 691 0.69 45.08 22.74
N ALA A 692 0.20 46.24 23.17
CA ALA A 692 1.06 47.30 23.73
C ALA A 692 1.78 46.83 25.00
N LEU A 693 1.05 46.21 25.93
CA LEU A 693 1.62 45.67 27.18
C LEU A 693 2.68 44.58 26.92
N ALA A 694 2.38 43.66 25.99
CA ALA A 694 3.30 42.59 25.57
C ALA A 694 4.61 43.15 24.98
N ARG A 695 4.51 44.17 24.12
CA ARG A 695 5.66 44.81 23.46
C ARG A 695 6.46 45.71 24.39
N ASP A 696 5.79 46.66 25.04
CA ASP A 696 6.44 47.82 25.65
C ASP A 696 6.84 47.59 27.12
N GLU A 697 6.12 46.74 27.85
CA GLU A 697 6.39 46.47 29.29
C GLU A 697 6.95 45.06 29.54
N VAL A 698 6.42 44.04 28.85
CA VAL A 698 6.83 42.63 29.05
C VAL A 698 8.04 42.24 28.18
N GLY A 699 8.20 42.92 27.03
CA GLY A 699 9.32 42.71 26.10
C GLY A 699 9.25 41.37 25.36
N LEU A 700 8.06 40.94 24.93
CA LEU A 700 7.94 39.78 24.03
C LEU A 700 8.41 40.14 22.62
N ASP A 701 8.90 39.14 21.87
CA ASP A 701 9.10 39.25 20.42
C ASP A 701 7.77 39.09 19.67
N PHE A 702 6.84 38.29 20.21
CA PHE A 702 5.52 38.09 19.62
C PHE A 702 4.41 37.80 20.64
N LEU A 703 3.17 38.10 20.27
CA LEU A 703 1.96 37.77 21.04
C LEU A 703 0.87 37.25 20.10
N LEU A 704 0.15 36.21 20.52
CA LEU A 704 -1.14 35.84 19.94
C LEU A 704 -2.28 36.10 20.92
N VAL A 705 -3.27 36.87 20.47
CA VAL A 705 -4.59 36.93 21.09
C VAL A 705 -5.43 35.78 20.54
N THR A 706 -6.09 35.04 21.43
CA THR A 706 -6.77 33.75 21.14
C THR A 706 -8.13 33.65 21.84
N ASP A 707 -8.91 34.74 21.81
CA ASP A 707 -10.25 34.81 22.40
C ASP A 707 -11.16 33.61 22.06
N HIS A 708 -12.02 33.22 23.01
CA HIS A 708 -12.92 32.08 22.85
C HIS A 708 -13.92 32.26 21.71
N VAL A 709 -13.95 31.29 20.80
CA VAL A 709 -14.86 31.20 19.66
C VAL A 709 -16.34 31.16 20.06
N GLU A 710 -16.64 30.78 21.30
CA GLU A 710 -17.99 30.77 21.88
C GLU A 710 -18.56 32.17 22.10
N HIS A 711 -17.70 33.18 22.25
CA HIS A 711 -18.07 34.57 22.56
C HIS A 711 -17.68 35.54 21.43
N LEU A 712 -16.57 35.26 20.74
CA LEU A 712 -15.99 36.11 19.70
C LEU A 712 -16.86 36.17 18.43
N THR A 713 -17.12 37.36 17.89
CA THR A 713 -17.76 37.53 16.57
C THR A 713 -16.75 37.61 15.42
N THR A 714 -17.21 37.37 14.19
CA THR A 714 -16.41 37.55 12.96
C THR A 714 -15.88 38.99 12.81
N GLU A 715 -16.62 39.99 13.29
CA GLU A 715 -16.21 41.39 13.24
C GLU A 715 -15.13 41.68 14.29
N GLU A 716 -15.30 41.23 15.54
CA GLU A 716 -14.27 41.34 16.58
C GLU A 716 -12.98 40.59 16.22
N PHE A 717 -13.07 39.41 15.61
CA PHE A 717 -11.88 38.71 15.08
C PHE A 717 -11.17 39.51 13.98
N SER A 718 -11.92 40.24 13.15
CA SER A 718 -11.38 41.13 12.12
C SER A 718 -10.76 42.40 12.72
N LEU A 719 -11.36 42.95 13.78
CA LEU A 719 -10.80 44.05 14.57
C LEU A 719 -9.52 43.64 15.28
N CYS A 720 -9.48 42.45 15.90
CA CYS A 720 -8.28 41.86 16.48
C CYS A 720 -7.16 41.77 15.43
N LYS A 721 -7.41 41.17 14.25
CA LYS A 721 -6.42 41.10 13.16
C LYS A 721 -5.91 42.49 12.73
N LYS A 722 -6.75 43.52 12.79
CA LYS A 722 -6.36 44.91 12.52
C LYS A 722 -5.50 45.51 13.65
N ALA A 723 -5.85 45.27 14.91
CA ALA A 723 -5.08 45.67 16.10
C ALA A 723 -3.67 45.04 16.09
N ALA A 724 -3.62 43.73 15.83
CA ALA A 724 -2.38 42.95 15.72
C ALA A 724 -1.44 43.51 14.64
N LYS A 725 -1.99 43.79 13.45
CA LYS A 725 -1.25 44.43 12.35
C LYS A 725 -0.78 45.85 12.69
N ALA A 726 -1.56 46.62 13.45
CA ALA A 726 -1.20 47.97 13.86
C ALA A 726 -0.14 48.00 14.98
N ALA A 727 -0.12 46.99 15.85
CA ALA A 727 0.86 46.87 16.93
C ALA A 727 2.22 46.29 16.47
N THR A 728 2.23 45.58 15.33
CA THR A 728 3.41 44.94 14.73
C THR A 728 4.46 45.95 14.28
N GLN A 729 5.72 45.69 14.63
CA GLN A 729 6.91 46.51 14.39
C GLN A 729 8.12 45.61 14.10
N ALA A 730 9.26 46.19 13.73
CA ALA A 730 10.48 45.43 13.42
C ALA A 730 11.03 44.59 14.60
N SER A 731 10.62 44.88 15.83
CA SER A 731 10.99 44.18 17.06
C SER A 731 9.81 43.50 17.77
N PHE A 732 8.62 43.45 17.14
CA PHE A 732 7.44 42.84 17.76
C PHE A 732 6.40 42.39 16.72
N LEU A 733 5.92 41.16 16.81
CA LEU A 733 4.85 40.65 15.96
C LEU A 733 3.57 40.36 16.76
N GLY A 734 2.53 41.15 16.50
CA GLY A 734 1.17 40.88 16.99
C GLY A 734 0.41 40.00 16.01
N LEU A 735 -0.27 38.96 16.50
CA LEU A 735 -1.13 38.06 15.73
C LEU A 735 -2.46 37.82 16.43
N CYS A 736 -3.51 37.48 15.67
CA CYS A 736 -4.79 37.03 16.23
C CYS A 736 -5.21 35.68 15.66
N ALA A 737 -5.69 34.85 16.58
CA ALA A 737 -6.21 33.51 16.42
C ALA A 737 -7.44 33.37 17.36
N PHE A 738 -7.88 32.16 17.66
CA PHE A 738 -9.01 31.91 18.58
C PHE A 738 -8.88 30.55 19.28
N GLU A 739 -9.45 30.45 20.48
CA GLU A 739 -9.59 29.18 21.22
C GLU A 739 -10.97 28.55 20.95
N ILE A 740 -11.01 27.23 20.76
CA ILE A 740 -12.25 26.46 20.64
C ILE A 740 -12.49 25.59 21.88
N ALA A 741 -13.56 25.85 22.63
CA ALA A 741 -13.95 25.04 23.78
C ALA A 741 -14.85 23.85 23.40
N THR A 742 -14.28 22.65 23.31
CA THR A 742 -15.03 21.46 22.86
C THR A 742 -15.88 20.86 23.98
N ASN A 743 -17.20 20.86 23.78
CA ASN A 743 -18.19 20.47 24.79
C ASN A 743 -19.22 19.48 24.21
N ALA A 744 -19.36 18.31 24.82
CA ALA A 744 -20.38 17.33 24.45
C ALA A 744 -21.81 17.84 24.67
N PRO A 745 -22.83 17.27 23.98
CA PRO A 745 -24.24 17.68 24.16
C PRO A 745 -24.77 17.59 25.60
N ASN A 746 -24.18 16.72 26.43
CA ASN A 746 -24.45 16.59 27.86
C ASN A 746 -23.70 17.63 28.73
N LYS A 747 -23.06 18.64 28.12
CA LYS A 747 -22.19 19.66 28.74
C LYS A 747 -20.89 19.11 29.36
N GLN A 748 -20.49 17.88 29.04
CA GLN A 748 -19.16 17.38 29.40
C GLN A 748 -18.09 18.12 28.57
N ARG A 749 -17.17 18.79 29.27
CA ARG A 749 -15.98 19.41 28.66
C ARG A 749 -15.02 18.31 28.19
N LEU A 750 -14.48 18.44 26.98
CA LEU A 750 -13.63 17.44 26.33
C LEU A 750 -12.19 17.92 26.05
N GLY A 751 -11.93 19.20 26.32
CA GLY A 751 -10.67 19.89 26.11
C GLY A 751 -10.84 21.16 25.26
N HIS A 752 -9.84 22.03 25.30
CA HIS A 752 -9.77 23.21 24.44
C HIS A 752 -8.60 23.12 23.45
N ALA A 753 -8.67 23.88 22.36
CA ALA A 753 -7.59 24.00 21.40
C ALA A 753 -7.55 25.38 20.73
N ASN A 754 -6.38 26.00 20.66
CA ASN A 754 -6.17 27.18 19.81
C ASN A 754 -6.05 26.75 18.35
N VAL A 755 -6.60 27.57 17.44
CA VAL A 755 -6.39 27.42 16.00
C VAL A 755 -5.73 28.69 15.44
N PHE A 756 -4.51 28.53 14.96
CA PHE A 756 -3.66 29.59 14.44
C PHE A 756 -3.73 29.68 12.90
N PHE A 757 -3.44 30.89 12.38
CA PHE A 757 -3.32 31.18 10.95
C PHE A 757 -4.56 30.84 10.11
N SER A 758 -5.74 30.74 10.74
CA SER A 758 -6.98 30.44 10.03
C SER A 758 -7.39 31.62 9.14
N PRO A 759 -7.73 31.37 7.86
CA PRO A 759 -8.20 32.43 6.97
C PRO A 759 -9.54 33.01 7.45
N GLY A 760 -10.42 32.16 8.02
CA GLY A 760 -11.73 32.54 8.53
C GLY A 760 -11.96 32.06 9.97
N PHE A 761 -13.21 32.14 10.42
CA PHE A 761 -13.65 31.68 11.73
C PHE A 761 -14.03 30.18 11.65
N ILE A 762 -13.71 29.39 12.67
CA ILE A 762 -14.08 27.97 12.74
C ILE A 762 -14.97 27.76 13.96
N GLU A 763 -16.27 27.58 13.74
CA GLU A 763 -17.24 27.40 14.83
C GLU A 763 -16.88 26.24 15.77
N LYS A 764 -17.36 26.33 17.01
CA LYS A 764 -17.20 25.30 18.04
C LYS A 764 -17.68 23.90 17.63
N SER A 765 -17.12 22.88 18.26
CA SER A 765 -17.47 21.47 18.01
C SER A 765 -18.06 20.79 19.24
N THR A 766 -19.00 19.88 19.02
CA THR A 766 -19.69 19.12 20.08
C THR A 766 -18.98 17.82 20.46
N ASN A 767 -17.83 17.52 19.85
CA ASN A 767 -16.96 16.40 20.17
C ASN A 767 -15.58 16.62 19.56
N LEU A 768 -14.56 15.91 20.04
CA LEU A 768 -13.19 16.04 19.56
C LEU A 768 -13.02 15.59 18.10
N ASP A 769 -13.74 14.57 17.63
CA ASP A 769 -13.57 14.06 16.26
C ASP A 769 -14.01 15.10 15.21
N GLY A 770 -15.09 15.84 15.49
CA GLY A 770 -15.56 16.97 14.71
C GLY A 770 -14.74 18.26 14.90
N LEU A 771 -14.00 18.42 16.01
CA LEU A 771 -12.92 19.43 16.08
C LEU A 771 -11.80 19.05 15.12
N TYR A 772 -11.36 17.78 15.15
CA TYR A 772 -10.31 17.27 14.29
C TYR A 772 -10.67 17.35 12.80
N ASP A 773 -11.93 17.10 12.42
CA ASP A 773 -12.40 17.28 11.03
C ASP A 773 -12.29 18.74 10.57
N LYS A 774 -12.68 19.71 11.41
CA LYS A 774 -12.59 21.14 11.06
C LYS A 774 -11.15 21.61 10.91
N ILE A 775 -10.24 21.18 11.79
CA ILE A 775 -8.80 21.47 11.67
C ILE A 775 -8.22 20.78 10.44
N ALA A 776 -8.57 19.52 10.19
CA ALA A 776 -8.15 18.77 9.01
C ALA A 776 -8.61 19.45 7.70
N ALA A 777 -9.83 19.98 7.66
CA ALA A 777 -10.39 20.69 6.51
C ALA A 777 -9.89 22.14 6.32
N CYS A 778 -9.37 22.80 7.36
CA CYS A 778 -8.86 24.17 7.22
C CYS A 778 -7.47 24.22 6.57
N ASP A 779 -7.40 24.72 5.34
CA ASP A 779 -6.13 24.92 4.63
C ASP A 779 -5.23 25.95 5.34
N GLY A 780 -3.99 25.55 5.61
CA GLY A 780 -3.00 26.39 6.28
C GLY A 780 -3.22 26.65 7.77
N CYS A 781 -4.28 26.11 8.40
CA CYS A 781 -4.42 26.14 9.86
C CYS A 781 -3.36 25.28 10.56
N LEU A 782 -2.91 25.76 11.73
CA LEU A 782 -2.20 24.97 12.73
C LEU A 782 -2.99 25.02 14.04
N ALA A 783 -2.81 24.06 14.93
CA ALA A 783 -3.53 23.98 16.20
C ALA A 783 -2.64 23.59 17.38
N GLN A 784 -3.11 23.95 18.57
CA GLN A 784 -2.49 23.63 19.86
C GLN A 784 -3.48 22.92 20.77
N ILE A 785 -3.02 21.91 21.50
CA ILE A 785 -3.77 21.34 22.63
C ILE A 785 -3.55 22.25 23.85
N ASN A 786 -4.59 22.92 24.33
CA ASN A 786 -4.49 23.88 25.43
C ASN A 786 -4.67 23.20 26.79
N HIS A 787 -3.89 23.67 27.76
CA HIS A 787 -3.90 23.30 29.18
C HIS A 787 -4.37 21.85 29.49
N PRO A 788 -3.79 20.81 28.85
CA PRO A 788 -4.40 19.47 28.78
C PRO A 788 -4.47 18.74 30.13
N ALA A 789 -3.65 19.16 31.09
CA ALA A 789 -3.64 18.63 32.46
C ALA A 789 -4.73 19.24 33.37
N SER A 790 -5.55 20.16 32.87
CA SER A 790 -6.64 20.77 33.61
C SER A 790 -7.66 19.73 34.10
N THR A 791 -8.07 19.84 35.37
CA THR A 791 -9.19 19.05 35.92
C THR A 791 -10.55 19.61 35.52
N ASP A 792 -10.60 20.91 35.24
CA ASP A 792 -11.85 21.62 34.92
C ASP A 792 -12.16 21.56 33.43
N PHE A 793 -11.13 21.46 32.59
CA PHE A 793 -11.21 21.36 31.13
C PHE A 793 -10.29 20.22 30.61
N PRO A 794 -10.50 18.97 31.06
CA PRO A 794 -9.59 17.88 30.76
C PRO A 794 -9.59 17.57 29.26
N TRP A 795 -8.40 17.52 28.67
CA TRP A 795 -8.25 16.93 27.35
C TRP A 795 -8.57 15.42 27.43
N THR A 796 -9.30 14.91 26.44
CA THR A 796 -9.74 13.50 26.39
C THR A 796 -9.17 12.73 25.20
N GLY A 797 -8.46 13.41 24.29
CA GLY A 797 -7.82 12.83 23.09
C GLY A 797 -6.37 12.40 23.34
N ASP A 798 -6.16 11.46 24.27
CA ASP A 798 -4.81 11.01 24.69
C ASP A 798 -3.97 10.39 23.56
N ASN A 799 -4.62 9.74 22.59
CA ASN A 799 -3.95 9.04 21.49
C ASN A 799 -3.99 9.87 20.22
N VAL A 800 -2.94 9.76 19.40
CA VAL A 800 -2.81 10.48 18.14
C VAL A 800 -3.93 10.17 17.15
N VAL A 801 -4.39 11.19 16.45
CA VAL A 801 -5.41 11.09 15.40
C VAL A 801 -4.80 11.49 14.05
N ALA A 802 -4.56 10.49 13.19
CA ALA A 802 -3.78 10.66 11.96
C ALA A 802 -4.30 11.73 10.98
N LYS A 803 -5.62 12.01 10.96
CA LYS A 803 -6.21 13.06 10.10
C LYS A 803 -5.83 14.49 10.52
N VAL A 804 -5.31 14.69 11.74
CA VAL A 804 -5.03 16.02 12.30
C VAL A 804 -3.62 16.18 12.87
N ASP A 805 -2.89 15.08 13.14
CA ASP A 805 -1.55 15.07 13.76
C ASP A 805 -0.57 16.08 13.15
N GLU A 806 -0.51 16.20 11.82
CA GLU A 806 0.38 17.17 11.16
C GLU A 806 0.04 18.64 11.47
N LYS A 807 -1.25 18.96 11.65
CA LYS A 807 -1.74 20.33 11.95
C LYS A 807 -1.82 20.62 13.44
N MET A 808 -2.06 19.61 14.28
CA MET A 808 -2.02 19.72 15.75
C MET A 808 -0.55 19.71 16.20
N ALA A 809 0.11 20.86 16.02
CA ALA A 809 1.56 20.97 16.11
C ALA A 809 2.07 21.21 17.53
N LEU A 810 1.25 21.77 18.43
CA LEU A 810 1.67 22.22 19.76
C LEU A 810 0.84 21.59 20.89
N ALA A 811 1.40 21.49 22.10
CA ALA A 811 0.67 21.14 23.31
C ALA A 811 1.23 21.89 24.53
N GLU A 812 0.34 22.46 25.34
CA GLU A 812 0.72 23.29 26.47
C GLU A 812 1.17 22.51 27.70
N LEU A 813 2.13 23.08 28.41
CA LEU A 813 2.58 22.71 29.73
C LEU A 813 1.79 23.46 30.85
N ASN A 814 0.51 23.73 30.62
CA ASN A 814 -0.37 24.50 31.50
C ASN A 814 -1.56 23.65 32.02
N GLY A 815 -2.44 24.24 32.84
CA GLY A 815 -3.65 23.61 33.39
C GLY A 815 -3.49 22.90 34.72
N ALA A 816 -2.26 22.66 35.17
CA ALA A 816 -1.97 22.01 36.45
C ALA A 816 -0.66 22.51 37.07
N ALA A 817 -0.30 22.00 38.25
CA ALA A 817 1.05 22.15 38.79
C ALA A 817 2.09 21.60 37.80
N GLN A 818 3.25 22.26 37.68
CA GLN A 818 4.30 21.99 36.69
C GLN A 818 4.58 20.49 36.45
N ALA A 819 4.76 19.72 37.53
CA ALA A 819 5.08 18.29 37.43
C ALA A 819 3.96 17.48 36.76
N ALA A 820 2.69 17.80 37.04
CA ALA A 820 1.53 17.16 36.43
C ALA A 820 1.35 17.59 34.96
N ALA A 821 1.53 18.88 34.66
CA ALA A 821 1.46 19.37 33.28
C ALA A 821 2.54 18.74 32.38
N ARG A 822 3.80 18.68 32.86
CA ARG A 822 4.89 17.99 32.18
C ARG A 822 4.64 16.48 32.03
N ALA A 823 4.10 15.82 33.05
CA ALA A 823 3.75 14.40 32.96
C ALA A 823 2.65 14.14 31.92
N TYR A 824 1.66 15.04 31.80
CA TYR A 824 0.62 14.94 30.78
C TYR A 824 1.18 15.18 29.37
N TYR A 825 2.12 16.12 29.19
CA TYR A 825 2.80 16.31 27.92
C TYR A 825 3.54 15.04 27.45
N PHE A 826 4.31 14.39 28.33
CA PHE A 826 4.92 13.09 28.00
C PHE A 826 3.87 11.99 27.73
N LYS A 827 2.71 12.02 28.38
CA LYS A 827 1.59 11.11 28.08
C LYS A 827 1.04 11.29 26.66
N LEU A 828 0.95 12.52 26.15
CA LEU A 828 0.56 12.81 24.76
C LEU A 828 1.59 12.26 23.75
N LEU A 829 2.88 12.50 24.00
CA LEU A 829 3.96 11.93 23.17
C LEU A 829 3.97 10.40 23.20
N ASP A 830 3.76 9.79 24.38
CA ASP A 830 3.62 8.33 24.53
C ASP A 830 2.39 7.78 23.79
N GLY A 831 1.30 8.57 23.72
CA GLY A 831 0.11 8.36 22.90
C GLY A 831 0.34 8.54 21.39
N GLY A 832 1.54 8.94 20.98
CA GLY A 832 2.00 9.03 19.59
C GLY A 832 1.79 10.39 18.93
N TRP A 833 1.42 11.43 19.67
CA TRP A 833 1.23 12.79 19.12
C TRP A 833 2.58 13.43 18.75
N HIS A 834 2.65 14.07 17.59
CA HIS A 834 3.80 14.88 17.17
C HIS A 834 3.62 16.35 17.59
N VAL A 835 3.55 16.59 18.91
CA VAL A 835 3.32 17.92 19.50
C VAL A 835 4.58 18.51 20.13
N ALA A 836 4.88 19.76 19.79
CA ALA A 836 5.92 20.59 20.38
C ALA A 836 5.43 21.21 21.71
N PRO A 837 6.28 21.41 22.72
CA PRO A 837 5.86 21.99 23.98
C PRO A 837 5.69 23.50 23.86
N THR A 838 4.64 24.03 24.48
CA THR A 838 4.44 25.46 24.71
C THR A 838 4.17 25.71 26.18
N TRP A 839 4.43 26.91 26.67
CA TRP A 839 3.95 27.33 27.99
C TRP A 839 3.50 28.79 27.91
N ASN A 840 2.21 28.96 27.67
CA ASN A 840 1.58 30.27 27.52
C ASN A 840 0.95 30.73 28.84
N SER A 841 0.53 32.00 28.91
CA SER A 841 -0.05 32.51 30.17
C SER A 841 -1.45 31.98 30.44
N ASP A 842 -2.29 31.85 29.39
CA ASP A 842 -3.75 31.64 29.52
C ASP A 842 -4.38 32.80 30.32
N THR A 843 -3.89 34.02 30.07
CA THR A 843 -4.30 35.19 30.84
C THR A 843 -5.63 35.74 30.36
N HIS A 844 -6.56 35.84 31.30
CA HIS A 844 -7.84 36.56 31.18
C HIS A 844 -7.72 38.00 31.77
N SER A 845 -6.52 38.38 32.21
CA SER A 845 -6.16 39.70 32.71
C SER A 845 -5.09 40.32 31.82
N MET A 846 -4.97 41.65 31.88
CA MET A 846 -3.90 42.41 31.22
C MET A 846 -2.53 42.13 31.85
N ASN A 847 -1.97 40.96 31.54
CA ASN A 847 -0.71 40.43 32.09
C ASN A 847 -0.18 39.25 31.22
N PRO A 848 0.19 39.50 29.94
CA PRO A 848 0.74 38.45 29.08
C PRO A 848 2.04 37.91 29.69
N SER A 849 2.34 36.62 29.46
CA SER A 849 3.44 35.91 30.11
C SER A 849 3.37 35.86 31.65
N ALA A 850 2.18 35.99 32.26
CA ALA A 850 1.96 35.94 33.71
C ALA A 850 2.77 34.83 34.40
N GLY A 851 3.58 35.19 35.41
CA GLY A 851 4.42 34.23 36.15
C GLY A 851 5.68 33.74 35.41
N GLY A 852 6.08 34.40 34.31
CA GLY A 852 7.25 34.03 33.50
C GLY A 852 7.01 32.86 32.55
N ARG A 853 5.74 32.51 32.34
CA ARG A 853 5.25 31.47 31.41
C ARG A 853 5.47 31.92 29.97
N ARG A 854 6.40 31.29 29.24
CA ARG A 854 6.66 31.63 27.83
C ARG A 854 6.93 30.44 26.93
N SER A 855 6.58 30.64 25.66
CA SER A 855 6.90 29.77 24.53
C SER A 855 7.96 30.44 23.67
N GLY A 856 9.05 29.73 23.41
CA GLY A 856 10.10 30.11 22.48
C GLY A 856 9.97 29.40 21.15
N LEU A 857 10.41 30.05 20.07
CA LEU A 857 10.42 29.53 18.70
C LEU A 857 11.79 29.74 18.07
N PHE A 858 12.30 28.78 17.30
CA PHE A 858 13.46 28.99 16.42
C PHE A 858 12.98 29.26 14.99
N ALA A 859 13.13 30.51 14.55
CA ALA A 859 12.63 31.02 13.28
C ALA A 859 13.74 31.74 12.50
N SER A 860 13.55 31.88 11.19
CA SER A 860 14.50 32.55 10.28
C SER A 860 14.51 34.08 10.45
N ALA A 861 13.38 34.66 10.84
CA ALA A 861 13.19 36.08 11.09
C ALA A 861 11.95 36.30 11.97
N LEU A 862 11.77 37.53 12.47
CA LEU A 862 10.57 37.94 13.21
C LEU A 862 9.47 38.41 12.23
N ASP A 863 8.80 37.44 11.62
CA ASP A 863 7.65 37.67 10.72
C ASP A 863 6.65 36.49 10.79
N GLU A 864 5.42 36.71 10.30
CA GLU A 864 4.34 35.70 10.38
C GLU A 864 4.68 34.41 9.64
N ALA A 865 5.35 34.48 8.49
CA ALA A 865 5.69 33.30 7.70
C ALA A 865 6.79 32.47 8.40
N SER A 866 7.80 33.12 8.96
CA SER A 866 8.88 32.53 9.74
C SER A 866 8.35 31.89 11.04
N ILE A 867 7.45 32.55 11.77
CA ILE A 867 6.78 31.98 12.96
C ILE A 867 5.87 30.80 12.58
N LYS A 868 5.07 30.92 11.51
CA LYS A 868 4.23 29.82 11.01
C LYS A 868 5.06 28.60 10.58
N ALA A 869 6.22 28.82 9.95
CA ALA A 869 7.15 27.76 9.60
C ALA A 869 7.81 27.13 10.84
N ALA A 870 8.10 27.90 11.89
CA ALA A 870 8.62 27.37 13.15
C ALA A 870 7.58 26.48 13.86
N ILE A 871 6.29 26.86 13.83
CA ILE A 871 5.21 26.05 14.44
C ILE A 871 4.92 24.80 13.60
N THR A 872 4.81 24.91 12.27
CA THR A 872 4.58 23.75 11.37
C THR A 872 5.60 22.64 11.59
N GLU A 873 6.88 23.03 11.65
CA GLU A 873 8.02 22.11 11.82
C GLU A 873 8.42 21.93 13.30
N ARG A 874 7.54 22.27 14.25
CA ARG A 874 7.72 22.04 15.71
C ARG A 874 9.07 22.50 16.27
N ARG A 875 9.59 23.66 15.85
CA ARG A 875 10.83 24.26 16.38
C ARG A 875 10.55 25.13 17.60
N THR A 876 9.94 24.57 18.65
CA THR A 876 9.60 25.31 19.88
C THR A 876 10.46 24.91 21.08
N PHE A 877 10.46 25.75 22.10
CA PHE A 877 10.86 25.38 23.46
C PHE A 877 9.93 26.07 24.46
N ALA A 878 9.82 25.56 25.68
CA ALA A 878 8.91 26.10 26.69
C ALA A 878 9.57 26.13 28.07
N GLY A 879 9.31 27.19 28.85
CA GLY A 879 9.98 27.40 30.13
C GLY A 879 9.27 28.38 31.04
N ASN A 880 9.75 28.47 32.29
CA ASN A 880 9.32 29.51 33.26
C ASN A 880 10.37 30.63 33.42
N THR A 881 11.22 30.80 32.41
CA THR A 881 12.43 31.63 32.45
C THR A 881 12.17 33.11 32.30
N GLY A 882 11.07 33.52 31.64
CA GLY A 882 10.78 34.91 31.29
C GLY A 882 11.54 35.33 30.03
N ASN A 883 12.09 36.55 30.01
CA ASN A 883 12.88 37.10 28.88
C ASN A 883 14.22 36.37 28.60
N GLY A 884 14.64 35.43 29.45
CA GLY A 884 15.93 34.75 29.32
C GLY A 884 15.80 33.28 28.90
N GLY A 885 16.81 32.78 28.20
CA GLY A 885 17.02 31.35 28.03
C GLY A 885 16.39 30.77 26.77
N SER A 886 17.21 30.07 25.99
CA SER A 886 16.79 29.22 24.88
C SER A 886 17.35 27.81 25.06
N LEU A 887 16.69 26.82 24.46
CA LEU A 887 17.14 25.44 24.43
C LEU A 887 16.90 24.84 23.04
N ALA A 888 17.99 24.64 22.31
CA ALA A 888 18.03 23.90 21.06
C ALA A 888 18.36 22.43 21.32
N LEU A 889 17.69 21.55 20.58
CA LEU A 889 18.06 20.16 20.36
C LEU A 889 18.20 19.97 18.84
N ASP A 890 19.19 19.21 18.42
CA ASP A 890 19.49 18.86 17.05
C ASP A 890 19.77 17.35 16.98
N ALA A 891 19.39 16.73 15.86
CA ALA A 891 19.85 15.40 15.52
C ALA A 891 20.31 15.31 14.06
N GLN A 892 21.53 14.80 13.86
CA GLN A 892 22.18 14.66 12.55
C GLN A 892 22.31 15.98 11.78
N GLY A 893 22.39 17.13 12.46
CA GLY A 893 22.44 18.46 11.84
C GLY A 893 21.06 19.00 11.43
N CYS A 894 19.99 18.32 11.83
CA CYS A 894 18.61 18.77 11.68
C CYS A 894 18.06 19.30 13.01
N TRP A 895 17.49 20.50 13.01
CA TRP A 895 16.78 21.07 14.17
C TRP A 895 15.69 20.13 14.73
N MET A 896 15.47 20.18 16.05
CA MET A 896 14.31 19.60 16.73
C MET A 896 12.99 19.91 16.01
N GLY A 897 12.06 18.97 16.10
CA GLY A 897 10.95 18.88 15.16
C GLY A 897 11.16 17.80 14.10
N VAL A 898 12.42 17.49 13.77
CA VAL A 898 12.80 16.40 12.86
C VAL A 898 12.35 15.03 13.37
N ARG A 899 11.95 14.16 12.43
CA ARG A 899 11.71 12.73 12.67
C ARG A 899 12.80 11.91 12.01
N LEU A 900 13.47 11.06 12.79
CA LEU A 900 14.51 10.14 12.37
C LEU A 900 13.87 8.77 12.10
N GLN A 901 13.83 8.34 10.84
CA GLN A 901 13.32 7.02 10.47
C GLN A 901 14.48 6.05 10.19
N GLY A 902 14.43 4.86 10.78
CA GLY A 902 15.39 3.77 10.49
C GLY A 902 16.83 3.97 11.00
N TYR A 903 17.08 4.98 11.85
CA TYR A 903 18.40 5.21 12.46
C TYR A 903 18.67 4.21 13.59
N LEU A 904 19.87 3.61 13.59
CA LEU A 904 20.39 2.79 14.70
C LEU A 904 21.28 3.60 15.68
N SER A 905 21.77 4.75 15.23
CA SER A 905 22.50 5.72 16.04
C SER A 905 22.36 7.10 15.40
N ALA A 906 22.31 8.16 16.21
CA ALA A 906 22.27 9.54 15.75
C ALA A 906 23.29 10.40 16.49
N THR A 907 23.89 11.36 15.79
CA THR A 907 24.59 12.48 16.43
C THR A 907 23.54 13.39 17.02
N ILE A 908 23.56 13.59 18.34
CA ILE A 908 22.67 14.49 19.07
C ILE A 908 23.50 15.70 19.51
N HIS A 909 23.02 16.90 19.20
CA HIS A 909 23.58 18.15 19.70
C HIS A 909 22.54 18.88 20.54
N VAL A 910 22.97 19.50 21.64
CA VAL A 910 22.13 20.35 22.49
C VAL A 910 22.86 21.65 22.78
N ARG A 911 22.10 22.74 22.78
CA ARG A 911 22.60 24.06 23.18
C ARG A 911 21.57 24.78 24.05
N ALA A 912 21.92 25.01 25.30
CA ALA A 912 21.20 25.92 26.19
C ALA A 912 21.97 27.24 26.32
N GLU A 913 21.29 28.38 26.19
CA GLU A 913 21.93 29.71 26.20
C GLU A 913 21.03 30.77 26.84
N ASP A 914 21.59 31.53 27.80
CA ASP A 914 20.94 32.64 28.50
C ASP A 914 21.97 33.77 28.77
N ALA A 915 21.55 35.03 28.64
CA ALA A 915 22.46 36.18 28.78
C ALA A 915 22.92 36.45 30.23
N GLU A 916 22.14 36.04 31.23
CA GLU A 916 22.31 36.42 32.64
C GLU A 916 22.57 35.23 33.57
N VAL A 917 21.89 34.10 33.36
CA VAL A 917 21.83 32.97 34.31
C VAL A 917 22.39 31.69 33.70
N GLY A 918 23.20 30.97 34.47
CA GLY A 918 23.82 29.71 34.03
C GLY A 918 22.88 28.50 34.03
N PHE A 919 23.31 27.42 33.38
CA PHE A 919 22.67 26.11 33.40
C PHE A 919 23.43 25.14 34.31
N SER A 920 22.70 24.35 35.11
CA SER A 920 23.27 23.29 35.92
C SER A 920 23.38 21.98 35.15
N SER A 921 22.39 21.66 34.32
CA SER A 921 22.40 20.44 33.49
C SER A 921 21.42 20.51 32.31
N ILE A 922 21.64 19.66 31.31
CA ILE A 922 20.66 19.29 30.27
C ILE A 922 20.44 17.79 30.34
N VAL A 923 19.19 17.36 30.54
CA VAL A 923 18.80 15.95 30.60
C VAL A 923 18.10 15.57 29.31
N LEU A 924 18.60 14.57 28.58
CA LEU A 924 17.89 13.95 27.47
C LEU A 924 16.87 12.95 28.01
N ARG A 925 15.61 13.07 27.58
CA ARG A 925 14.49 12.23 28.01
C ARG A 925 13.79 11.57 26.84
N SER A 926 13.33 10.34 27.04
CA SER A 926 12.50 9.59 26.08
C SER A 926 11.17 9.17 26.71
N ARG A 927 10.49 8.20 26.08
CA ARG A 927 9.21 7.59 26.51
C ARG A 927 9.02 7.53 28.03
N ALA A 928 7.82 7.91 28.49
CA ALA A 928 7.46 8.05 29.91
C ALA A 928 8.37 8.99 30.73
N GLY A 929 9.09 9.91 30.07
CA GLY A 929 10.03 10.85 30.71
C GLY A 929 11.35 10.23 31.19
N ALA A 930 11.65 8.99 30.76
CA ALA A 930 12.84 8.23 31.16
C ALA A 930 14.13 8.95 30.75
N VAL A 931 15.14 8.94 31.62
CA VAL A 931 16.44 9.59 31.34
C VAL A 931 17.27 8.72 30.41
N VAL A 932 17.71 9.32 29.30
CA VAL A 932 18.61 8.71 28.31
C VAL A 932 20.06 9.12 28.57
N HIS A 933 20.29 10.42 28.81
CA HIS A 933 21.60 10.99 29.09
C HIS A 933 21.46 12.26 29.94
N THR A 934 22.57 12.69 30.57
CA THR A 934 22.63 13.96 31.31
C THR A 934 23.97 14.63 31.05
N PHE A 935 23.94 15.83 30.48
CA PHE A 935 25.08 16.72 30.37
C PHE A 935 25.18 17.57 31.64
N ASP A 936 26.38 17.65 32.22
CA ASP A 936 26.72 18.64 33.25
C ASP A 936 27.11 19.95 32.55
N CYS A 937 26.46 21.04 32.93
CA CYS A 937 26.67 22.37 32.34
C CYS A 937 27.57 23.26 33.22
N ALA A 938 28.07 22.76 34.35
CA ALA A 938 29.00 23.45 35.26
C ALA A 938 28.56 24.82 35.80
N GLY A 939 27.31 25.24 35.59
CA GLY A 939 26.83 26.58 35.92
C GLY A 939 27.09 27.63 34.82
N GLU A 940 27.52 27.22 33.63
CA GLU A 940 27.85 28.12 32.52
C GLU A 940 26.60 28.70 31.84
N LYS A 941 26.73 29.92 31.32
CA LYS A 941 25.65 30.63 30.59
C LYS A 941 25.32 30.02 29.23
N ILE A 942 26.29 29.34 28.63
CA ILE A 942 26.14 28.58 27.39
C ILE A 942 26.58 27.16 27.71
N CYS A 943 25.65 26.21 27.57
CA CYS A 943 25.92 24.79 27.67
C CYS A 943 25.71 24.17 26.30
N ASP A 944 26.80 23.86 25.61
CA ASP A 944 26.84 23.38 24.23
C ASP A 944 27.56 22.02 24.21
N ALA A 945 26.87 20.96 23.78
CA ALA A 945 27.37 19.60 23.85
C ALA A 945 26.87 18.73 22.68
N THR A 946 27.74 17.81 22.23
CA THR A 946 27.43 16.81 21.19
C THR A 946 27.76 15.41 21.69
N MET A 947 26.93 14.43 21.36
CA MET A 947 27.22 13.01 21.56
C MET A 947 26.72 12.17 20.38
N THR A 948 27.29 10.98 20.18
CA THR A 948 26.62 9.92 19.43
C THR A 948 25.73 9.14 20.39
N LEU A 949 24.45 9.01 20.08
CA LEU A 949 23.48 8.23 20.84
C LEU A 949 23.05 7.01 20.03
N ASP A 950 23.08 5.84 20.66
CA ASP A 950 22.44 4.64 20.11
C ASP A 950 20.92 4.77 20.21
N ILE A 951 20.25 4.58 19.08
CA ILE A 951 18.81 4.78 18.94
C ILE A 951 18.10 3.44 19.15
N ASP A 952 17.25 3.40 20.18
CA ASP A 952 16.32 2.30 20.41
C ASP A 952 14.92 2.79 20.02
N PRO A 953 14.22 2.18 19.04
CA PRO A 953 12.89 2.61 18.65
C PRO A 953 11.83 2.54 19.78
N ALA A 954 12.10 1.82 20.88
CA ALA A 954 11.27 1.88 22.08
C ALA A 954 11.27 3.27 22.75
N GLN A 955 12.27 4.12 22.49
CA GLN A 955 12.37 5.50 22.96
C GLN A 955 11.29 6.40 22.37
N ARG A 956 10.91 6.18 21.09
CA ARG A 956 9.98 6.96 20.24
C ARG A 956 10.29 8.45 20.03
N TYR A 957 10.92 9.10 20.99
CA TYR A 957 11.30 10.50 20.94
C TYR A 957 12.45 10.76 21.91
N ILE A 958 13.16 11.86 21.68
CA ILE A 958 14.19 12.43 22.55
C ILE A 958 13.84 13.90 22.76
N VAL A 959 13.79 14.35 24.01
CA VAL A 959 13.51 15.74 24.42
C VAL A 959 14.63 16.20 25.35
N ALA A 960 15.13 17.42 25.17
CA ALA A 960 16.08 18.04 26.09
C ALA A 960 15.33 18.81 27.19
N ASP A 961 15.75 18.62 28.45
CA ASP A 961 15.21 19.24 29.66
C ASP A 961 16.35 19.93 30.41
N ALA A 962 16.50 21.24 30.22
CA ALA A 962 17.55 22.05 30.82
C ALA A 962 17.11 22.63 32.17
N THR A 963 17.99 22.57 33.16
CA THR A 963 17.79 23.20 34.47
C THR A 963 18.78 24.35 34.65
N ARG A 964 18.28 25.53 35.03
CA ARG A 964 19.08 26.72 35.34
C ARG A 964 19.59 26.70 36.78
N THR A 965 20.64 27.48 37.05
CA THR A 965 21.21 27.64 38.40
C THR A 965 20.26 28.35 39.37
N ASP A 966 19.24 29.05 38.89
CA ASP A 966 18.15 29.63 39.69
C ASP A 966 16.96 28.67 39.92
N GLY A 967 17.07 27.41 39.50
CA GLY A 967 16.03 26.38 39.65
C GLY A 967 14.87 26.48 38.64
N LYS A 968 14.95 27.44 37.71
CA LYS A 968 14.05 27.49 36.53
C LYS A 968 14.46 26.43 35.50
N TRP A 969 13.62 26.17 34.53
CA TRP A 969 13.79 25.08 33.57
C TRP A 969 13.28 25.45 32.18
N ILE A 970 13.79 24.75 31.16
CA ILE A 970 13.38 24.86 29.75
C ILE A 970 13.28 23.44 29.18
N LEU A 971 12.24 23.16 28.40
CA LEU A 971 12.03 21.91 27.66
C LEU A 971 12.05 22.19 26.16
N SER A 972 12.83 21.42 25.40
CA SER A 972 12.89 21.53 23.94
C SER A 972 11.72 20.82 23.27
N SER A 973 11.50 21.10 21.99
CA SER A 973 10.74 20.18 21.15
C SER A 973 11.41 18.82 21.04
N PRO A 974 10.63 17.75 20.75
CA PRO A 974 11.21 16.45 20.52
C PRO A 974 11.98 16.37 19.20
N VAL A 975 13.00 15.52 19.17
CA VAL A 975 13.37 14.76 17.98
C VAL A 975 12.60 13.45 18.04
N TRP A 976 11.85 13.09 17.00
CA TRP A 976 11.13 11.82 16.97
C TRP A 976 12.00 10.70 16.41
N VAL A 977 11.80 9.49 16.94
CA VAL A 977 12.44 8.24 16.51
C VAL A 977 11.32 7.35 15.96
N GLU A 978 11.29 7.21 14.64
CA GLU A 978 10.30 6.42 13.90
C GLU A 978 10.94 5.12 13.36
N ASP A 979 10.13 4.06 13.30
CA ASP A 979 10.50 2.71 12.81
C ASP A 979 10.58 2.67 11.26
#